data_AF-A0A669B1A4-F1
#
_entry.id   AF-A0A669B1A4-F1
#
_cell.length_a   1.000
_cell.length_b   1.000
_cell.length_c   1.000
_cell.angle_alpha   90.00
_cell.angle_beta   90.00
_cell.angle_gamma   90.00
#
_symmetry.space_group_name_H-M   'P 1'
#
loop_
_entity.id
_entity.type
_entity.pdbx_description
1 polymer ?
#
loop_
_entity_poly.entity_id
_entity_poly.type
_entity_poly.pdbx_seq_one_letter_code
_entity_poly.pdbx_strand_id
1 'polypeptide(L)'
;MTTAVTLEDALSNVDLLEELPLPDQQPCIEPLPSSVMYQPNFNTNFEDRNAFVTGIATYIEQATIHSSMVMGFGLYLMDGNSSNIYKLDAKKRINLSKIDKFFKQLQVVPLFGDMQIELSRYIKTSAHFEENKSRWTCTSISSSPQYNICEQMLQIRDDHMRFISELARYSNSEVVTGSGRQEAQKTDTEYRKLFDLALQGMQLLSQWSAHVMEVYSWKLVHPTDKYSNKECPDNAEEYERATRYNYTSEEKFALVEVIAMIKGLQVLMGRMESVFNHAIRHTIYSALQDFAQVTLRDPLRLAIKKKKNVIQSVLQAIRKTVCDWETGREPHNDPALRGEKDPKGGFDIKVPRRAVGPSSTQLYMVRTMLESLIADKSGTKKTLRSSLEGPTILDIERFHRESFFYTHLLNFSETLQQCCDLSQLWFREFFLELTMGRRIQFPIEMSMPWILTDHILETKEASMMEYVLYPLDLYNDSAHYALTKFKKQFLYDEIEAEVNLCFDQFVYKLADQIFGYYKILAGSLLLDKRLRSDCKNQGANIPWPSSNRYETLLKQRHVQLLGRSIDLNRLITQRVSAALYKSMELAIGRFESEDLTSIMELEGLLEVNRMAHKLLSKFLTLDSFDAMFREANHNVSAPYGRITLHVFWELNYDFLPNYCYNGSTNRFVRTILPFSQEFQRDKPPNAQPQYLYGSKTLNLAYSSTFGSYRNFLGPPHIKVMCRLLGYQGIAVVMEELLKVVKSLLQGTIMQYVKTLMEVMPKICRLPRYEYGSPGILEFFHHQLKDIVEYAELKTVCFQNLREVGNAILFCLLSEQSLSQEEVCDLLHAAPFQNILPRVHVKEGERLDAKMKRLEAKYTALHMVPLIERLGTPQQIAIAREGDLLTKERLCCGLSMFEVILTRVRGFLDDPVWRGPLPSNGVMHVDECVEFHRLWSAMQFVYCIPVGAHEFTVEQCFGDGLHWAGCMIIALLGQQRRFDILDFSYHLLKVQKHDGKDEIIKSVPLKKMVDRIRRFQVLNNEIFAILNKYMKSGDGENMPVEHVRCFQPPIHQSLASS
;
A
#
# COMPACT_ATOMS: atom_id res chain seq x y z
N MET A 1 44.38 8.67 38.03
CA MET A 1 44.48 7.21 38.14
C MET A 1 45.88 6.81 37.71
N THR A 2 46.59 6.09 38.56
CA THR A 2 47.99 5.65 38.39
C THR A 2 48.11 4.71 37.19
N THR A 3 48.65 5.20 36.08
CA THR A 3 49.05 4.38 34.93
C THR A 3 50.22 3.48 35.34
N ALA A 4 50.04 2.17 35.23
CA ALA A 4 51.11 1.20 35.46
C ALA A 4 52.25 1.48 34.47
N VAL A 5 53.44 1.80 34.98
CA VAL A 5 54.66 2.00 34.19
C VAL A 5 55.09 0.64 33.63
N THR A 6 55.31 0.54 32.33
CA THR A 6 55.76 -0.72 31.71
C THR A 6 57.23 -0.99 32.05
N LEU A 7 57.67 -2.26 31.98
CA LEU A 7 59.07 -2.61 32.21
C LEU A 7 60.01 -1.90 31.21
N GLU A 8 59.54 -1.70 29.98
CA GLU A 8 60.29 -1.01 28.92
C GLU A 8 60.44 0.50 29.21
N ASP A 9 59.40 1.15 29.77
CA ASP A 9 59.49 2.54 30.25
C ASP A 9 60.47 2.66 31.43
N ALA A 10 60.48 1.67 32.34
CA ALA A 10 61.40 1.63 33.47
C ALA A 10 62.86 1.44 33.02
N LEU A 11 63.11 0.57 32.03
CA LEU A 11 64.43 0.38 31.42
C LEU A 11 64.89 1.62 30.66
N SER A 12 64.00 2.26 29.89
CA SER A 12 64.30 3.51 29.17
C SER A 12 64.73 4.64 30.11
N ASN A 13 64.17 4.68 31.33
CA ASN A 13 64.60 5.63 32.36
C ASN A 13 66.00 5.33 32.93
N VAL A 14 66.43 4.06 32.94
CA VAL A 14 67.80 3.67 33.33
C VAL A 14 68.78 4.00 32.22
N ASP A 15 68.42 3.76 30.95
CA ASP A 15 69.25 4.11 29.79
C ASP A 15 69.52 5.64 29.73
N LEU A 16 68.53 6.46 30.10
CA LEU A 16 68.69 7.92 30.24
C LEU A 16 69.76 8.33 31.26
N LEU A 17 70.04 7.49 32.28
CA LEU A 17 71.11 7.73 33.25
C LEU A 17 72.50 7.37 32.68
N GLU A 18 72.57 6.38 31.79
CA GLU A 18 73.81 5.95 31.13
C GLU A 18 74.25 6.95 30.04
N GLU A 19 73.31 7.67 29.42
CA GLU A 19 73.57 8.69 28.39
C GLU A 19 73.94 10.08 28.94
N LEU A 20 73.96 10.28 30.26
CA LEU A 20 74.34 11.55 30.89
C LEU A 20 75.85 11.83 30.72
N PRO A 21 76.26 12.92 30.05
CA PRO A 21 77.67 13.25 29.92
C PRO A 21 78.26 13.69 31.27
N LEU A 22 79.25 12.95 31.77
CA LEU A 22 80.03 13.30 32.97
C LEU A 22 81.17 14.30 32.61
N PRO A 23 81.62 15.17 33.53
CA PRO A 23 82.49 16.31 33.21
C PRO A 23 83.96 16.02 32.90
N ASP A 24 84.42 14.77 32.82
CA ASP A 24 85.85 14.46 32.62
C ASP A 24 86.09 13.48 31.47
N GLN A 25 86.67 13.96 30.37
CA GLN A 25 87.75 13.30 29.62
C GLN A 25 88.28 14.16 28.44
N GLN A 26 89.60 14.31 28.39
CA GLN A 26 90.41 14.97 27.36
C GLN A 26 91.03 13.91 26.39
N PRO A 27 91.74 14.29 25.31
CA PRO A 27 91.42 14.01 23.91
C PRO A 27 92.16 12.79 23.30
N CYS A 28 91.67 12.28 22.17
CA CYS A 28 92.42 11.35 21.29
C CYS A 28 92.58 11.96 19.89
N ILE A 29 93.84 12.11 19.46
CA ILE A 29 94.29 12.54 18.14
C ILE A 29 94.56 11.28 17.31
N GLU A 30 93.97 11.14 16.12
CA GLU A 30 94.58 10.56 14.89
C GLU A 30 93.57 10.52 13.70
N PRO A 31 93.99 10.33 12.43
CA PRO A 31 94.12 11.36 11.39
C PRO A 31 93.05 11.32 10.26
N LEU A 32 93.07 12.34 9.38
CA LEU A 32 92.19 12.51 8.21
C LEU A 32 92.46 11.53 7.05
N PRO A 33 91.40 11.11 6.33
CA PRO A 33 91.49 10.84 4.90
C PRO A 33 90.54 11.73 4.06
N SER A 34 91.18 12.48 3.16
CA SER A 34 90.80 12.86 1.79
C SER A 34 89.33 13.17 1.43
N SER A 35 89.16 14.40 0.95
CA SER A 35 88.00 14.99 0.27
C SER A 35 87.63 14.25 -1.02
N VAL A 36 86.35 13.90 -1.16
CA VAL A 36 85.69 13.76 -2.48
C VAL A 36 84.77 14.97 -2.61
N MET A 37 85.06 15.83 -3.60
CA MET A 37 84.19 16.94 -3.98
C MET A 37 82.88 16.39 -4.55
N TYR A 38 81.75 16.79 -3.96
CA TYR A 38 80.43 16.64 -4.59
C TYR A 38 80.01 18.01 -5.12
N GLN A 39 79.98 18.16 -6.45
CA GLN A 39 79.34 19.30 -7.11
C GLN A 39 77.82 19.11 -7.03
N PRO A 40 77.03 20.07 -6.50
CA PRO A 40 75.60 20.08 -6.72
C PRO A 40 75.34 20.35 -8.20
N ASN A 41 74.80 19.36 -8.91
CA ASN A 41 74.24 19.56 -10.24
C ASN A 41 72.85 20.20 -10.07
N PHE A 42 72.71 21.48 -10.43
CA PHE A 42 71.44 22.21 -10.46
C PHE A 42 70.65 21.92 -11.75
N ASN A 43 70.61 20.66 -12.19
CA ASN A 43 69.82 20.33 -13.37
C ASN A 43 68.34 20.22 -12.97
N THR A 44 67.55 21.20 -13.42
CA THR A 44 66.10 21.33 -13.22
C THR A 44 65.28 20.46 -14.18
N ASN A 45 65.81 19.32 -14.63
CA ASN A 45 65.06 18.37 -15.45
C ASN A 45 64.53 17.24 -14.58
N PHE A 46 63.40 17.54 -13.95
CA PHE A 46 62.55 16.61 -13.24
C PHE A 46 61.82 15.72 -14.26
N GLU A 47 62.48 14.66 -14.71
CA GLU A 47 61.85 13.57 -15.49
C GLU A 47 61.82 12.29 -14.65
N ASP A 48 61.10 12.34 -13.53
CA ASP A 48 60.52 11.11 -12.97
C ASP A 48 59.13 11.40 -12.41
N ARG A 49 58.17 11.41 -13.33
CA ARG A 49 56.74 11.59 -13.05
C ARG A 49 56.17 10.39 -12.26
N ASN A 50 56.89 9.27 -12.15
CA ASN A 50 56.42 8.06 -11.48
C ASN A 50 56.75 8.03 -9.97
N ALA A 51 57.73 8.81 -9.51
CA ALA A 51 57.97 9.03 -8.07
C ALA A 51 57.02 10.06 -7.43
N PHE A 52 56.35 10.87 -8.26
CA PHE A 52 55.27 11.79 -7.83
C PHE A 52 53.94 11.05 -7.59
N VAL A 53 53.79 9.83 -8.11
CA VAL A 53 52.53 9.07 -8.10
C VAL A 53 52.48 8.05 -6.95
N THR A 54 53.61 7.65 -6.38
CA THR A 54 53.71 6.58 -5.35
C THR A 54 53.70 7.10 -3.90
N GLY A 55 52.89 8.13 -3.64
CA GLY A 55 52.62 8.66 -2.30
C GLY A 55 51.14 8.92 -2.00
N ILE A 56 50.23 8.50 -2.88
CA ILE A 56 48.80 8.75 -2.76
C ILE A 56 48.11 7.43 -2.39
N ALA A 57 48.20 7.04 -1.12
CA ALA A 57 47.18 6.19 -0.54
C ALA A 57 46.11 7.13 0.03
N THR A 58 44.98 7.22 -0.66
CA THR A 58 44.01 8.30 -0.52
C THR A 58 43.13 8.20 0.75
N TYR A 59 43.10 7.05 1.45
CA TYR A 59 42.28 6.81 2.66
C TYR A 59 42.88 5.74 3.58
N ILE A 60 42.39 5.57 4.82
CA ILE A 60 42.79 4.45 5.71
C ILE A 60 42.46 3.09 5.08
N GLU A 61 41.31 2.94 4.43
CA GLU A 61 40.85 1.69 3.83
C GLU A 61 41.57 1.36 2.52
N GLN A 62 41.65 2.31 1.58
CA GLN A 62 42.52 2.20 0.39
C GLN A 62 43.99 2.05 0.78
N ALA A 63 44.46 2.68 1.86
CA ALA A 63 45.79 2.45 2.41
C ALA A 63 45.90 1.09 3.07
N THR A 64 44.84 0.50 3.63
CA THR A 64 44.86 -0.85 4.22
C THR A 64 44.80 -1.91 3.12
N ILE A 65 43.99 -1.70 2.07
CA ILE A 65 43.90 -2.53 0.86
C ILE A 65 45.20 -2.42 0.06
N HIS A 66 45.68 -1.21 -0.27
CA HIS A 66 47.01 -1.02 -0.87
C HIS A 66 48.11 -1.53 0.05
N SER A 67 48.08 -1.29 1.36
CA SER A 67 49.07 -1.85 2.28
C SER A 67 49.03 -3.37 2.24
N SER A 68 47.87 -4.00 2.19
CA SER A 68 47.73 -5.46 2.10
C SER A 68 48.21 -6.00 0.76
N MET A 69 47.87 -5.33 -0.36
CA MET A 69 48.36 -5.67 -1.70
C MET A 69 49.88 -5.44 -1.82
N VAL A 70 50.40 -4.35 -1.27
CA VAL A 70 51.83 -3.99 -1.23
C VAL A 70 52.58 -4.93 -0.29
N MET A 71 51.99 -5.34 0.84
CA MET A 71 52.54 -6.37 1.72
C MET A 71 52.66 -7.69 0.95
N GLY A 72 51.58 -8.13 0.29
CA GLY A 72 51.55 -9.39 -0.45
C GLY A 72 52.52 -9.41 -1.61
N PHE A 73 52.38 -8.45 -2.52
CA PHE A 73 53.25 -8.35 -3.69
C PHE A 73 54.69 -8.00 -3.32
N GLY A 74 54.91 -7.19 -2.30
CA GLY A 74 56.24 -6.88 -1.76
C GLY A 74 56.94 -8.12 -1.19
N LEU A 75 56.23 -8.94 -0.41
CA LEU A 75 56.78 -10.23 0.06
C LEU A 75 57.08 -11.17 -1.12
N TYR A 76 56.20 -11.22 -2.11
CA TYR A 76 56.41 -12.02 -3.32
C TYR A 76 57.68 -11.58 -4.08
N LEU A 77 57.90 -10.28 -4.27
CA LEU A 77 59.11 -9.74 -4.91
C LEU A 77 60.38 -9.92 -4.06
N MET A 78 60.27 -9.86 -2.73
CA MET A 78 61.39 -10.05 -1.81
C MET A 78 61.82 -11.51 -1.65
N ASP A 79 60.98 -12.46 -2.06
CA ASP A 79 61.24 -13.89 -1.98
C ASP A 79 61.61 -14.47 -3.35
N GLY A 80 62.89 -14.38 -3.70
CA GLY A 80 63.43 -14.82 -4.98
C GLY A 80 64.86 -15.35 -4.86
N ASN A 81 65.57 -15.48 -5.98
CA ASN A 81 66.89 -16.13 -5.99
C ASN A 81 67.95 -15.41 -5.13
N SER A 82 67.83 -14.10 -4.94
CA SER A 82 68.80 -13.26 -4.22
C SER A 82 68.40 -12.90 -2.79
N SER A 83 67.16 -13.17 -2.38
CA SER A 83 66.60 -12.75 -1.10
C SER A 83 65.53 -13.73 -0.63
N ASN A 84 65.46 -13.96 0.69
CA ASN A 84 64.51 -14.90 1.28
C ASN A 84 63.78 -14.26 2.45
N ILE A 85 62.45 -14.21 2.39
CA ILE A 85 61.63 -13.50 3.37
C ILE A 85 61.67 -14.14 4.77
N TYR A 86 61.80 -15.47 4.84
CA TYR A 86 61.88 -16.20 6.10
C TYR A 86 63.19 -15.93 6.85
N LYS A 87 64.30 -15.75 6.11
CA LYS A 87 65.58 -15.31 6.68
C LYS A 87 65.52 -13.84 7.14
N LEU A 88 64.80 -12.99 6.43
CA LEU A 88 64.60 -11.59 6.84
C LEU A 88 63.73 -11.47 8.10
N ASP A 89 62.72 -12.32 8.23
CA ASP A 89 61.89 -12.45 9.42
C ASP A 89 62.68 -12.97 10.63
N ALA A 90 63.55 -13.97 10.43
CA ALA A 90 64.45 -14.45 11.48
C ALA A 90 65.40 -13.34 11.99
N LYS A 91 65.78 -12.40 11.11
CA LYS A 91 66.56 -11.20 11.47
C LYS A 91 65.69 -10.05 12.03
N LYS A 92 64.40 -10.28 12.25
CA LYS A 92 63.39 -9.28 12.66
C LYS A 92 63.38 -8.04 11.75
N ARG A 93 63.78 -8.19 10.47
CA ARG A 93 63.79 -7.08 9.50
C ARG A 93 62.39 -6.77 8.98
N ILE A 94 61.55 -7.80 8.94
CA ILE A 94 60.11 -7.81 8.66
C ILE A 94 59.41 -8.67 9.73
N ASN A 95 58.08 -8.65 9.77
CA ASN A 95 57.28 -9.46 10.70
C ASN A 95 56.19 -10.19 9.93
N LEU A 96 56.47 -11.44 9.55
CA LEU A 96 55.55 -12.27 8.78
C LEU A 96 54.31 -12.64 9.58
N SER A 97 54.43 -12.82 10.90
CA SER A 97 53.28 -13.16 11.77
C SER A 97 52.21 -12.07 11.78
N LYS A 98 52.59 -10.78 11.73
CA LYS A 98 51.61 -9.68 11.61
C LYS A 98 50.89 -9.72 10.27
N ILE A 99 51.62 -9.92 9.17
CA ILE A 99 51.06 -9.96 7.82
C ILE A 99 50.14 -11.19 7.66
N ASP A 100 50.53 -12.36 8.16
CA ASP A 100 49.69 -13.57 8.20
C ASP A 100 48.37 -13.31 8.92
N LYS A 101 48.42 -12.63 10.08
CA LYS A 101 47.20 -12.27 10.82
C LYS A 101 46.28 -11.35 10.02
N PHE A 102 46.83 -10.33 9.34
CA PHE A 102 46.03 -9.44 8.50
C PHE A 102 45.39 -10.20 7.34
N PHE A 103 46.15 -11.05 6.63
CA PHE A 103 45.65 -11.83 5.50
C PHE A 103 44.63 -12.90 5.92
N LYS A 104 44.72 -13.39 7.16
CA LYS A 104 43.72 -14.31 7.70
C LYS A 104 42.41 -13.62 8.04
N GLN A 105 42.48 -12.38 8.52
CA GLN A 105 41.31 -11.58 8.84
C GLN A 105 40.60 -11.16 7.55
N LEU A 106 41.34 -10.47 6.67
CA LEU A 106 40.93 -10.03 5.35
C LEU A 106 41.74 -10.78 4.28
N GLN A 107 41.07 -11.67 3.58
CA GLN A 107 41.65 -12.62 2.62
C GLN A 107 41.55 -12.15 1.17
N VAL A 108 40.46 -11.44 0.84
CA VAL A 108 40.13 -11.04 -0.53
C VAL A 108 39.84 -9.55 -0.55
N VAL A 109 40.43 -8.84 -1.50
CA VAL A 109 40.20 -7.40 -1.72
C VAL A 109 40.05 -7.10 -3.21
N PRO A 110 39.38 -6.01 -3.59
CA PRO A 110 39.34 -5.54 -4.97
C PRO A 110 40.74 -5.22 -5.49
N LEU A 111 41.08 -5.79 -6.65
CA LEU A 111 42.29 -5.42 -7.39
C LEU A 111 41.97 -4.29 -8.36
N PHE A 112 40.99 -4.49 -9.24
CA PHE A 112 40.48 -3.49 -10.17
C PHE A 112 39.12 -3.91 -10.73
N GLY A 113 38.10 -3.05 -10.62
CA GLY A 113 36.74 -3.41 -11.06
C GLY A 113 36.20 -4.62 -10.30
N ASP A 114 35.62 -5.57 -11.03
CA ASP A 114 35.16 -6.87 -10.54
C ASP A 114 36.29 -7.91 -10.41
N MET A 115 37.50 -7.62 -10.89
CA MET A 115 38.65 -8.47 -10.68
C MET A 115 39.18 -8.34 -9.24
N GLN A 116 39.14 -9.44 -8.52
CA GLN A 116 39.55 -9.54 -7.12
C GLN A 116 40.94 -10.16 -6.97
N ILE A 117 41.60 -9.94 -5.84
CA ILE A 117 42.85 -10.62 -5.49
C ILE A 117 42.72 -11.36 -4.15
N GLU A 118 43.00 -12.67 -4.17
CA GLU A 118 43.20 -13.45 -2.96
C GLU A 118 44.62 -13.18 -2.42
N LEU A 119 44.71 -12.51 -1.27
CA LEU A 119 45.99 -12.07 -0.70
C LEU A 119 46.92 -13.25 -0.37
N SER A 120 46.36 -14.39 0.03
CA SER A 120 47.11 -15.60 0.31
C SER A 120 47.80 -16.18 -0.94
N ARG A 121 47.34 -15.83 -2.15
CA ARG A 121 47.94 -16.27 -3.42
C ARG A 121 49.39 -15.84 -3.55
N TYR A 122 49.72 -14.60 -3.19
CA TYR A 122 51.10 -14.10 -3.22
C TYR A 122 52.05 -14.94 -2.37
N ILE A 123 51.56 -15.42 -1.22
CA ILE A 123 52.32 -16.30 -0.32
C ILE A 123 52.45 -17.69 -0.93
N LYS A 124 51.33 -18.28 -1.39
CA LYS A 124 51.30 -19.63 -1.99
C LYS A 124 52.21 -19.76 -3.22
N THR A 125 52.40 -18.68 -3.98
CA THR A 125 53.23 -18.68 -5.19
C THR A 125 54.66 -18.17 -4.97
N SER A 126 55.05 -17.82 -3.74
CA SER A 126 56.41 -17.36 -3.44
C SER A 126 57.44 -18.50 -3.55
N ALA A 127 58.68 -18.16 -3.90
CA ALA A 127 59.71 -19.12 -4.29
C ALA A 127 60.01 -20.18 -3.21
N HIS A 128 59.95 -19.81 -1.93
CA HIS A 128 60.29 -20.68 -0.81
C HIS A 128 59.07 -21.07 0.05
N PHE A 129 57.85 -20.99 -0.50
CA PHE A 129 56.62 -21.30 0.25
C PHE A 129 56.55 -22.77 0.68
N GLU A 130 56.85 -23.70 -0.22
CA GLU A 130 56.67 -25.13 -0.02
C GLU A 130 57.43 -25.65 1.21
N GLU A 131 58.66 -25.17 1.45
CA GLU A 131 59.44 -25.57 2.63
C GLU A 131 58.95 -24.92 3.93
N ASN A 132 58.12 -23.89 3.85
CA ASN A 132 57.74 -23.02 4.96
C ASN A 132 56.21 -22.92 5.18
N LYS A 133 55.43 -23.88 4.69
CA LYS A 133 53.96 -23.90 4.82
C LYS A 133 53.46 -23.75 6.25
N SER A 134 54.17 -24.34 7.22
CA SER A 134 53.81 -24.30 8.64
C SER A 134 53.83 -22.91 9.28
N ARG A 135 54.43 -21.91 8.61
CA ARG A 135 54.53 -20.52 9.08
C ARG A 135 53.27 -19.70 8.82
N TRP A 136 52.36 -20.20 7.98
CA TRP A 136 51.22 -19.44 7.48
C TRP A 136 49.90 -20.09 7.90
N THR A 137 48.99 -19.27 8.43
CA THR A 137 47.64 -19.69 8.79
C THR A 137 46.59 -19.09 7.87
N CYS A 138 46.92 -18.03 7.12
CA CYS A 138 46.04 -17.41 6.12
C CYS A 138 45.83 -18.24 4.85
N THR A 139 46.65 -19.28 4.61
CA THR A 139 46.56 -20.11 3.40
C THR A 139 45.47 -21.18 3.47
N SER A 140 44.93 -21.43 4.66
CA SER A 140 43.81 -22.34 4.88
C SER A 140 42.49 -21.57 4.78
N ILE A 141 41.57 -22.03 3.93
CA ILE A 141 40.23 -21.43 3.80
C ILE A 141 39.44 -21.78 5.06
N SER A 142 39.27 -20.80 5.96
CA SER A 142 38.40 -20.90 7.13
C SER A 142 37.31 -19.84 7.04
N SER A 143 36.09 -20.17 7.47
CA SER A 143 34.97 -19.22 7.59
C SER A 143 35.32 -18.12 8.59
N SER A 144 35.77 -16.96 8.10
CA SER A 144 36.04 -15.79 8.93
C SER A 144 34.72 -15.10 9.28
N PRO A 145 34.48 -14.74 10.56
CA PRO A 145 33.31 -13.94 10.95
C PRO A 145 33.30 -12.54 10.31
N GLN A 146 34.41 -12.10 9.70
CA GLN A 146 34.46 -10.85 8.92
C GLN A 146 33.53 -10.87 7.70
N TYR A 147 33.29 -12.04 7.09
CA TYR A 147 32.41 -12.16 5.91
C TYR A 147 30.96 -12.50 6.25
N ASN A 148 30.64 -12.73 7.52
CA ASN A 148 29.28 -12.94 7.96
C ASN A 148 28.63 -11.60 8.31
N ILE A 149 28.04 -10.96 7.29
CA ILE A 149 27.41 -9.64 7.46
C ILE A 149 26.33 -9.66 8.56
N CYS A 150 25.60 -10.77 8.72
CA CYS A 150 24.52 -10.90 9.69
C CYS A 150 25.00 -10.79 11.15
N GLU A 151 26.18 -11.32 11.47
CA GLU A 151 26.79 -11.16 12.81
C GLU A 151 27.25 -9.73 13.06
N GLN A 152 27.72 -9.03 12.01
CA GLN A 152 28.19 -7.65 12.10
C GLN A 152 27.05 -6.63 12.22
N MET A 153 25.83 -6.98 11.77
CA MET A 153 24.68 -6.06 11.74
C MET A 153 24.35 -5.45 13.10
N LEU A 154 24.53 -6.19 14.20
CA LEU A 154 24.23 -5.68 15.55
C LEU A 154 25.12 -4.47 15.89
N GLN A 155 26.42 -4.60 15.66
CA GLN A 155 27.39 -3.55 15.93
C GLN A 155 27.17 -2.34 15.00
N ILE A 156 26.92 -2.59 13.71
CA ILE A 156 26.67 -1.53 12.72
C ILE A 156 25.43 -0.70 13.11
N ARG A 157 24.33 -1.37 13.48
CA ARG A 157 23.09 -0.69 13.91
C ARG A 157 23.29 0.12 15.19
N ASP A 158 24.04 -0.40 16.16
CA ASP A 158 24.36 0.30 17.41
C ASP A 158 25.22 1.55 17.17
N ASP A 159 26.24 1.45 16.32
CA ASP A 159 27.10 2.58 15.99
C ASP A 159 26.35 3.63 15.17
N HIS A 160 25.50 3.21 14.22
CA HIS A 160 24.62 4.09 13.46
C HIS A 160 23.69 4.88 14.40
N MET A 161 23.02 4.19 15.33
CA MET A 161 22.14 4.80 16.32
C MET A 161 22.89 5.82 17.19
N ARG A 162 24.05 5.43 17.72
CA ARG A 162 24.85 6.28 18.63
C ARG A 162 25.36 7.54 17.92
N PHE A 163 25.97 7.38 16.76
CA PHE A 163 26.60 8.47 16.03
C PHE A 163 25.58 9.46 15.46
N ILE A 164 24.51 8.97 14.81
CA ILE A 164 23.48 9.87 14.24
C ILE A 164 22.76 10.63 15.34
N SER A 165 22.48 10.00 16.48
CA SER A 165 21.87 10.69 17.63
C SER A 165 22.74 11.84 18.14
N GLU A 166 24.06 11.65 18.16
CA GLU A 166 24.99 12.73 18.53
C GLU A 166 25.04 13.82 17.46
N LEU A 167 25.24 13.43 16.18
CA LEU A 167 25.32 14.35 15.04
C LEU A 167 24.07 15.23 14.91
N ALA A 168 22.88 14.65 15.07
CA ALA A 168 21.61 15.36 14.95
C ALA A 168 21.45 16.46 16.01
N ARG A 169 22.03 16.31 17.21
CA ARG A 169 22.00 17.36 18.24
C ARG A 169 22.74 18.62 17.80
N TYR A 170 23.90 18.44 17.17
CA TYR A 170 24.69 19.57 16.65
C TYR A 170 24.02 20.20 15.42
N SER A 171 23.46 19.39 14.51
CA SER A 171 22.69 19.91 13.37
C SER A 171 21.51 20.78 13.81
N ASN A 172 20.70 20.28 14.76
CA ASN A 172 19.54 21.02 15.27
C ASN A 172 19.93 22.30 16.02
N SER A 173 21.04 22.30 16.78
CA SER A 173 21.51 23.52 17.43
C SER A 173 21.96 24.59 16.44
N GLU A 174 22.60 24.22 15.33
CA GLU A 174 22.95 25.19 14.28
C GLU A 174 21.70 25.77 13.61
N VAL A 175 20.70 24.95 13.30
CA VAL A 175 19.46 25.40 12.63
C VAL A 175 18.63 26.32 13.54
N VAL A 176 18.57 26.06 14.84
CA VAL A 176 17.79 26.88 15.80
C VAL A 176 18.51 28.18 16.17
N THR A 177 19.84 28.23 16.13
CA THR A 177 20.61 29.43 16.50
C THR A 177 20.84 30.39 15.33
N GLY A 178 20.71 29.93 14.08
CA GLY A 178 20.84 30.75 12.87
C GLY A 178 19.72 31.79 12.64
N SER A 179 18.63 31.79 13.42
CA SER A 179 17.45 32.62 13.17
C SER A 179 17.33 33.90 14.03
N GLY A 180 18.43 34.52 14.48
CA GLY A 180 18.33 35.88 15.06
C GLY A 180 19.33 36.33 16.13
N ARG A 181 20.50 35.70 16.30
CA ARG A 181 21.58 36.25 17.14
C ARG A 181 22.78 36.61 16.28
N GLN A 182 23.37 37.78 16.53
CA GLN A 182 24.70 38.14 16.00
C GLN A 182 25.67 36.98 16.24
N GLU A 183 26.39 36.57 15.20
CA GLU A 183 27.35 35.45 15.21
C GLU A 183 28.37 35.60 16.35
N ALA A 184 28.07 35.03 17.51
CA ALA A 184 29.07 34.82 18.54
C ALA A 184 30.02 33.74 18.01
N GLN A 185 31.27 34.11 17.77
CA GLN A 185 32.31 33.19 17.33
C GLN A 185 32.43 32.05 18.35
N LYS A 186 32.28 30.79 17.90
CA LYS A 186 32.40 29.62 18.77
C LYS A 186 33.80 29.49 19.35
N THR A 187 33.89 28.75 20.44
CA THR A 187 35.15 28.45 21.13
C THR A 187 35.97 27.38 20.40
N ASP A 188 37.29 27.31 20.67
CA ASP A 188 38.19 26.30 20.10
C ASP A 188 37.70 24.87 20.39
N THR A 189 37.11 24.63 21.56
CA THR A 189 36.60 23.31 21.98
C THR A 189 35.36 22.89 21.20
N GLU A 190 34.44 23.81 20.92
CA GLU A 190 33.26 23.56 20.09
C GLU A 190 33.66 23.24 18.64
N TYR A 191 34.60 24.00 18.07
CA TYR A 191 35.13 23.71 16.73
C TYR A 191 35.87 22.37 16.69
N ARG A 192 36.67 22.05 17.71
CA ARG A 192 37.34 20.75 17.79
C ARG A 192 36.34 19.60 17.84
N LYS A 193 35.24 19.75 18.57
CA LYS A 193 34.20 18.70 18.64
C LYS A 193 33.54 18.45 17.28
N LEU A 194 33.28 19.49 16.50
CA LEU A 194 32.76 19.36 15.13
C LEU A 194 33.78 18.73 14.17
N PHE A 195 35.07 19.07 14.33
CA PHE A 195 36.17 18.40 13.63
C PHE A 195 36.22 16.89 13.95
N ASP A 196 36.09 16.53 15.23
CA ASP A 196 36.11 15.13 15.66
C ASP A 196 34.91 14.36 15.11
N LEU A 197 33.71 14.97 15.09
CA LEU A 197 32.51 14.37 14.49
C LEU A 197 32.66 14.17 12.98
N ALA A 198 33.26 15.14 12.27
CA ALA A 198 33.50 15.00 10.83
C ALA A 198 34.42 13.81 10.52
N LEU A 199 35.51 13.66 11.28
CA LEU A 199 36.43 12.53 11.12
C LEU A 199 35.78 11.21 11.50
N GLN A 200 35.08 11.16 12.64
CA GLN A 200 34.41 9.95 13.12
C GLN A 200 33.33 9.47 12.13
N GLY A 201 32.54 10.39 11.57
CA GLY A 201 31.52 10.04 10.59
C GLY A 201 32.12 9.48 9.29
N MET A 202 33.22 10.05 8.80
CA MET A 202 33.92 9.51 7.63
C MET A 202 34.55 8.14 7.88
N GLN A 203 35.12 7.93 9.08
CA GLN A 203 35.65 6.62 9.48
C GLN A 203 34.54 5.56 9.55
N LEU A 204 33.37 5.93 10.11
CA LEU A 204 32.23 5.03 10.22
C LEU A 204 31.66 4.64 8.85
N LEU A 205 31.50 5.63 7.96
CA LEU A 205 31.08 5.41 6.57
C LEU A 205 32.05 4.49 5.81
N SER A 206 33.36 4.74 5.95
CA SER A 206 34.39 3.89 5.34
C SER A 206 34.32 2.46 5.87
N GLN A 207 34.18 2.25 7.18
CA GLN A 207 34.03 0.90 7.76
C GLN A 207 32.84 0.14 7.18
N TRP A 208 31.69 0.80 7.02
CA TRP A 208 30.49 0.17 6.47
C TRP A 208 30.63 -0.14 4.98
N SER A 209 31.17 0.79 4.18
CA SER A 209 31.44 0.58 2.76
C SER A 209 32.43 -0.57 2.56
N ALA A 210 33.47 -0.64 3.39
CA ALA A 210 34.43 -1.73 3.44
C ALA A 210 33.72 -3.07 3.64
N HIS A 211 32.86 -3.19 4.66
CA HIS A 211 32.15 -4.45 4.93
C HIS A 211 31.30 -4.92 3.76
N VAL A 212 30.57 -4.01 3.10
CA VAL A 212 29.79 -4.35 1.90
C VAL A 212 30.71 -4.87 0.80
N MET A 213 31.83 -4.16 0.55
CA MET A 213 32.72 -4.48 -0.56
C MET A 213 33.59 -5.71 -0.31
N GLU A 214 34.03 -5.94 0.93
CA GLU A 214 34.76 -7.13 1.35
C GLU A 214 33.90 -8.39 1.22
N VAL A 215 32.63 -8.34 1.64
CA VAL A 215 31.68 -9.45 1.48
C VAL A 215 31.43 -9.73 0.00
N TYR A 216 31.19 -8.70 -0.80
CA TYR A 216 31.04 -8.86 -2.25
C TYR A 216 32.28 -9.47 -2.91
N SER A 217 33.47 -8.94 -2.61
CA SER A 217 34.75 -9.40 -3.14
C SER A 217 35.01 -10.87 -2.80
N TRP A 218 34.72 -11.27 -1.56
CA TRP A 218 34.88 -12.65 -1.12
C TRP A 218 33.95 -13.61 -1.87
N LYS A 219 32.69 -13.21 -2.10
CA LYS A 219 31.70 -14.00 -2.83
C LYS A 219 32.04 -14.14 -4.31
N LEU A 220 32.64 -13.13 -4.93
CA LEU A 220 33.07 -13.21 -6.34
C LEU A 220 34.12 -14.29 -6.59
N VAL A 221 35.07 -14.50 -5.67
CA VAL A 221 36.11 -15.54 -5.81
C VAL A 221 35.71 -16.90 -5.25
N HIS A 222 34.61 -16.97 -4.49
CA HIS A 222 34.04 -18.21 -3.94
C HIS A 222 32.62 -18.42 -4.46
N PRO A 223 32.42 -18.71 -5.77
CA PRO A 223 31.10 -19.01 -6.31
C PRO A 223 30.52 -20.25 -5.64
N THR A 224 29.23 -20.21 -5.32
CA THR A 224 28.54 -21.35 -4.70
C THR A 224 28.41 -22.52 -5.69
N ASP A 225 28.06 -23.68 -5.15
CA ASP A 225 27.69 -24.86 -5.92
C ASP A 225 26.44 -25.54 -5.31
N LYS A 226 26.04 -26.67 -5.88
CA LYS A 226 24.91 -27.48 -5.40
C LYS A 226 25.09 -28.06 -3.98
N TYR A 227 26.33 -28.16 -3.49
CA TYR A 227 26.62 -28.72 -2.17
C TYR A 227 26.40 -27.68 -1.08
N SER A 228 26.76 -26.43 -1.37
CA SER A 228 26.54 -25.28 -0.48
C SER A 228 25.12 -24.70 -0.60
N ASN A 229 24.56 -24.62 -1.81
CA ASN A 229 23.19 -24.14 -2.04
C ASN A 229 22.40 -25.11 -2.92
N LYS A 230 21.36 -25.74 -2.34
CA LYS A 230 20.52 -26.73 -3.04
C LYS A 230 19.69 -26.14 -4.19
N GLU A 231 19.45 -24.83 -4.19
CA GLU A 231 18.72 -24.15 -5.25
C GLU A 231 19.63 -23.76 -6.43
N CYS A 232 20.96 -23.92 -6.29
CA CYS A 232 21.94 -23.61 -7.33
C CYS A 232 22.04 -24.75 -8.36
N PRO A 233 21.70 -24.52 -9.65
CA PRO A 233 21.86 -25.52 -10.69
C PRO A 233 23.33 -25.83 -11.03
N ASP A 234 23.64 -27.09 -11.34
CA ASP A 234 25.00 -27.51 -11.76
C ASP A 234 25.46 -26.84 -13.06
N ASN A 235 24.52 -26.42 -13.91
CA ASN A 235 24.78 -25.77 -15.19
C ASN A 235 24.79 -24.23 -15.11
N ALA A 236 24.61 -23.65 -13.92
CA ALA A 236 24.66 -22.20 -13.74
C ALA A 236 26.08 -21.67 -14.01
N GLU A 237 26.17 -20.58 -14.77
CA GLU A 237 27.45 -19.97 -15.12
C GLU A 237 28.13 -19.36 -13.89
N GLU A 238 29.45 -19.21 -13.96
CA GLU A 238 30.26 -18.86 -12.79
C GLU A 238 29.84 -17.53 -12.15
N TYR A 239 29.54 -16.50 -12.97
CA TYR A 239 29.10 -15.20 -12.45
C TYR A 239 27.72 -15.28 -11.76
N GLU A 240 26.79 -16.10 -12.26
CA GLU A 240 25.49 -16.32 -11.63
C GLU A 240 25.65 -17.04 -10.27
N ARG A 241 26.58 -17.99 -10.18
CA ARG A 241 26.94 -18.68 -8.94
C ARG A 241 27.72 -17.80 -7.97
N ALA A 242 28.45 -16.81 -8.46
CA ALA A 242 29.18 -15.82 -7.67
C ALA A 242 28.27 -14.74 -7.09
N THR A 243 27.17 -14.41 -7.77
CA THR A 243 26.22 -13.36 -7.40
C THR A 243 24.88 -13.95 -6.94
N ARG A 244 23.91 -14.12 -7.85
CA ARG A 244 22.50 -14.48 -7.60
C ARG A 244 22.31 -15.58 -6.56
N TYR A 245 23.03 -16.69 -6.70
CA TYR A 245 22.88 -17.87 -5.84
C TYR A 245 23.75 -17.84 -4.58
N ASN A 246 24.68 -16.89 -4.48
CA ASN A 246 25.68 -16.85 -3.42
C ASN A 246 25.24 -16.07 -2.17
N TYR A 247 24.03 -15.48 -2.20
CA TYR A 247 23.47 -14.72 -1.09
C TYR A 247 22.16 -15.33 -0.60
N THR A 248 22.06 -15.57 0.71
CA THR A 248 20.79 -15.94 1.35
C THR A 248 19.84 -14.74 1.41
N SER A 249 18.58 -14.99 1.79
CA SER A 249 17.58 -13.93 1.97
C SER A 249 18.03 -12.89 3.00
N GLU A 250 18.58 -13.36 4.12
CA GLU A 250 19.05 -12.56 5.24
C GLU A 250 20.29 -11.74 4.87
N GLU A 251 21.24 -12.33 4.13
CA GLU A 251 22.42 -11.61 3.64
C GLU A 251 22.01 -10.46 2.70
N LYS A 252 21.05 -10.67 1.79
CA LYS A 252 20.54 -9.61 0.91
C LYS A 252 19.91 -8.47 1.71
N PHE A 253 19.06 -8.77 2.69
CA PHE A 253 18.47 -7.73 3.54
C PHE A 253 19.51 -6.97 4.36
N ALA A 254 20.47 -7.69 4.96
CA ALA A 254 21.56 -7.07 5.71
C ALA A 254 22.40 -6.12 4.84
N LEU A 255 22.74 -6.53 3.60
CA LEU A 255 23.44 -5.66 2.66
C LEU A 255 22.64 -4.39 2.35
N VAL A 256 21.34 -4.51 2.07
CA VAL A 256 20.49 -3.35 1.81
C VAL A 256 20.44 -2.40 3.02
N GLU A 257 20.33 -2.93 4.24
CA GLU A 257 20.35 -2.11 5.45
C GLU A 257 21.65 -1.32 5.58
N VAL A 258 22.81 -1.95 5.35
CA VAL A 258 24.11 -1.26 5.43
C VAL A 258 24.23 -0.21 4.33
N ILE A 259 23.83 -0.52 3.09
CA ILE A 259 23.82 0.43 1.96
C ILE A 259 22.96 1.66 2.29
N ALA A 260 21.79 1.44 2.89
CA ALA A 260 20.92 2.53 3.29
C ALA A 260 21.47 3.35 4.45
N MET A 261 22.13 2.73 5.44
CA MET A 261 22.80 3.43 6.52
C MET A 261 23.95 4.29 6.00
N ILE A 262 24.72 3.79 5.03
CA ILE A 262 25.79 4.54 4.33
C ILE A 262 25.19 5.75 3.62
N LYS A 263 24.24 5.54 2.70
CA LYS A 263 23.65 6.62 1.89
C LYS A 263 22.87 7.62 2.75
N GLY A 264 22.16 7.15 3.78
CA GLY A 264 21.44 7.99 4.73
C GLY A 264 22.38 8.90 5.52
N LEU A 265 23.46 8.35 6.07
CA LEU A 265 24.46 9.13 6.79
C LEU A 265 25.25 10.06 5.86
N GLN A 266 25.56 9.63 4.63
CA GLN A 266 26.20 10.47 3.62
C GLN A 266 25.39 11.75 3.35
N VAL A 267 24.05 11.64 3.23
CA VAL A 267 23.17 12.81 3.07
C VAL A 267 23.24 13.74 4.28
N LEU A 268 23.24 13.20 5.52
CA LEU A 268 23.33 14.02 6.73
C LEU A 268 24.69 14.73 6.84
N MET A 269 25.78 14.02 6.55
CA MET A 269 27.14 14.56 6.53
C MET A 269 27.28 15.66 5.47
N GLY A 270 26.73 15.45 4.27
CA GLY A 270 26.71 16.46 3.20
C GLY A 270 25.91 17.71 3.56
N ARG A 271 24.78 17.57 4.26
CA ARG A 271 24.01 18.74 4.76
C ARG A 271 24.80 19.57 5.77
N MET A 272 25.70 18.96 6.53
CA MET A 272 26.56 19.63 7.50
C MET A 272 27.89 20.12 6.92
N GLU A 273 28.12 19.93 5.61
CA GLU A 273 29.39 20.23 4.95
C GLU A 273 29.89 21.65 5.25
N SER A 274 29.02 22.67 5.15
CA SER A 274 29.42 24.06 5.40
C SER A 274 29.91 24.29 6.84
N VAL A 275 29.23 23.67 7.81
CA VAL A 275 29.57 23.78 9.24
C VAL A 275 30.87 23.07 9.53
N PHE A 276 31.03 21.84 9.00
CA PHE A 276 32.26 21.08 9.12
C PHE A 276 33.44 21.79 8.47
N ASN A 277 33.26 22.32 7.26
CA ASN A 277 34.28 23.02 6.52
C ASN A 277 34.88 24.20 7.32
N HIS A 278 34.03 25.00 7.96
CA HIS A 278 34.48 26.11 8.80
C HIS A 278 35.19 25.64 10.07
N ALA A 279 34.58 24.69 10.80
CA ALA A 279 35.14 24.15 12.03
C ALA A 279 36.50 23.46 11.80
N ILE A 280 36.60 22.67 10.75
CA ILE A 280 37.83 21.95 10.36
C ILE A 280 38.96 22.93 10.08
N ARG A 281 38.70 23.94 9.23
CA ARG A 281 39.71 24.96 8.88
C ARG A 281 40.19 25.69 10.13
N HIS A 282 39.28 26.06 11.02
CA HIS A 282 39.61 26.71 12.29
C HIS A 282 40.47 25.82 13.18
N THR A 283 40.04 24.59 13.46
CA THR A 283 40.78 23.64 14.33
C THR A 283 42.16 23.32 13.78
N ILE A 284 42.29 23.07 12.47
CA ILE A 284 43.58 22.78 11.84
C ILE A 284 44.52 23.98 11.93
N TYR A 285 44.02 25.19 11.67
CA TYR A 285 44.81 26.41 11.81
C TYR A 285 45.30 26.59 13.25
N SER A 286 44.39 26.52 14.23
CA SER A 286 44.73 26.66 15.64
C SER A 286 45.77 25.65 16.07
N ALA A 287 45.58 24.36 15.74
CA ALA A 287 46.54 23.31 16.08
C ALA A 287 47.91 23.53 15.43
N LEU A 288 47.96 23.97 14.17
CA LEU A 288 49.21 24.24 13.46
C LEU A 288 49.95 25.44 14.06
N GLN A 289 49.24 26.53 14.34
CA GLN A 289 49.85 27.74 14.88
C GLN A 289 50.27 27.57 16.34
N ASP A 290 49.44 26.93 17.17
CA ASP A 290 49.79 26.65 18.57
C ASP A 290 51.04 25.75 18.62
N PHE A 291 51.10 24.73 17.76
CA PHE A 291 52.27 23.87 17.66
C PHE A 291 53.52 24.63 17.19
N ALA A 292 53.43 25.36 16.08
CA ALA A 292 54.59 26.01 15.46
C ALA A 292 55.08 27.25 16.24
N GLN A 293 54.18 28.05 16.81
CA GLN A 293 54.52 29.29 17.51
C GLN A 293 54.85 29.07 18.99
N VAL A 294 54.18 28.11 19.65
CA VAL A 294 54.29 27.90 21.11
C VAL A 294 55.01 26.59 21.42
N THR A 295 54.52 25.44 20.94
CA THR A 295 55.10 24.12 21.30
C THR A 295 56.54 23.95 20.82
N LEU A 296 56.89 24.44 19.62
CA LEU A 296 58.25 24.35 19.10
C LEU A 296 59.27 25.31 19.77
N ARG A 297 58.84 26.20 20.69
CA ARG A 297 59.76 27.10 21.41
C ARG A 297 60.78 26.34 22.24
N ASP A 298 60.33 25.36 23.02
CA ASP A 298 61.20 24.61 23.92
C ASP A 298 62.22 23.71 23.18
N PRO A 299 61.80 22.91 22.17
CA PRO A 299 62.74 22.18 21.31
C PRO A 299 63.77 23.10 20.66
N LEU A 300 63.35 24.28 20.19
CA LEU A 300 64.25 25.24 19.57
C LEU A 300 65.23 25.87 20.58
N ARG A 301 64.75 26.24 21.78
CA ARG A 301 65.58 26.74 22.89
C ARG A 301 66.67 25.75 23.24
N LEU A 302 66.33 24.47 23.36
CA LEU A 302 67.28 23.40 23.66
C LEU A 302 68.26 23.18 22.52
N ALA A 303 67.81 23.25 21.26
CA ALA A 303 68.69 23.15 20.10
C ALA A 303 69.73 24.29 20.08
N ILE A 304 69.32 25.53 20.37
CA ILE A 304 70.22 26.69 20.45
C ILE A 304 71.17 26.56 21.65
N LYS A 305 70.64 26.27 22.85
CA LYS A 305 71.43 26.12 24.09
C LYS A 305 72.49 25.02 23.98
N LYS A 306 72.15 23.87 23.39
CA LYS A 306 73.04 22.71 23.22
C LYS A 306 73.81 22.73 21.89
N LYS A 307 73.78 23.84 21.12
CA LYS A 307 74.45 24.03 19.82
C LYS A 307 74.15 22.93 18.77
N LYS A 308 72.90 22.48 18.71
CA LYS A 308 72.40 21.48 17.75
C LYS A 308 71.92 22.16 16.45
N ASN A 309 72.88 22.66 15.66
CA ASN A 309 72.61 23.49 14.47
C ASN A 309 71.68 22.84 13.43
N VAL A 310 71.76 21.52 13.23
CA VAL A 310 70.89 20.81 12.28
C VAL A 310 69.43 20.83 12.75
N ILE A 311 69.17 20.46 14.00
CA ILE A 311 67.81 20.50 14.59
C ILE A 311 67.28 21.94 14.60
N GLN A 312 68.12 22.91 14.99
CA GLN A 312 67.77 24.33 14.93
C GLN A 312 67.34 24.75 13.53
N SER A 313 68.09 24.36 12.48
CA SER A 313 67.78 24.73 11.10
C SER A 313 66.42 24.18 10.63
N VAL A 314 66.10 22.94 10.98
CA VAL A 314 64.82 22.29 10.63
C VAL A 314 63.65 22.93 11.39
N LEU A 315 63.80 23.13 12.70
CA LEU A 315 62.77 23.78 13.53
C LEU A 315 62.49 25.22 13.07
N GLN A 316 63.54 25.98 12.71
CA GLN A 316 63.38 27.32 12.15
C GLN A 316 62.77 27.30 10.75
N ALA A 317 63.11 26.32 9.91
CA ALA A 317 62.50 26.17 8.59
C ALA A 317 60.99 25.89 8.70
N ILE A 318 60.57 25.03 9.64
CA ILE A 318 59.15 24.82 9.95
C ILE A 318 58.49 26.14 10.35
N ARG A 319 59.02 26.85 11.35
CA ARG A 319 58.43 28.12 11.83
C ARG A 319 58.33 29.16 10.71
N LYS A 320 59.37 29.32 9.89
CA LYS A 320 59.37 30.25 8.75
C LYS A 320 58.34 29.90 7.66
N THR A 321 57.98 28.62 7.53
CA THR A 321 57.07 28.14 6.48
C THR A 321 55.60 28.39 6.84
N VAL A 322 55.24 28.31 8.12
CA VAL A 322 53.82 28.28 8.54
C VAL A 322 53.41 29.26 9.62
N CYS A 323 54.33 29.86 10.38
CA CYS A 323 53.92 30.78 11.46
C CYS A 323 53.30 32.06 10.89
N ASP A 324 52.02 32.27 11.18
CA ASP A 324 51.31 33.53 10.96
C ASP A 324 51.24 34.31 12.28
N TRP A 325 52.21 35.17 12.52
CA TRP A 325 52.30 35.96 13.74
C TRP A 325 51.22 37.04 13.78
N GLU A 326 50.54 37.23 14.92
CA GLU A 326 49.50 38.26 15.10
C GLU A 326 49.98 39.67 14.71
N THR A 327 51.24 39.99 15.00
CA THR A 327 51.88 41.28 14.69
C THR A 327 52.50 41.33 13.29
N GLY A 328 52.37 40.27 12.50
CA GLY A 328 52.97 40.10 11.18
C GLY A 328 54.48 39.86 11.18
N ARG A 329 55.14 39.77 12.35
CA ARG A 329 56.58 39.54 12.49
C ARG A 329 56.89 38.62 13.67
N GLU A 330 57.97 37.84 13.57
CA GLU A 330 58.40 36.95 14.66
C GLU A 330 58.82 37.75 15.92
N PRO A 331 58.43 37.33 17.14
CA PRO A 331 58.82 38.00 18.37
C PRO A 331 60.33 37.90 18.64
N HIS A 332 61.11 38.89 18.20
CA HIS A 332 62.57 38.92 18.41
C HIS A 332 62.98 38.99 19.89
N ASN A 333 62.06 39.37 20.78
CA ASN A 333 62.26 39.41 22.22
C ASN A 333 62.10 38.05 22.93
N ASP A 334 61.73 36.98 22.21
CA ASP A 334 61.57 35.62 22.75
C ASP A 334 62.88 35.10 23.38
N PRO A 335 62.92 34.78 24.69
CA PRO A 335 64.10 34.21 25.35
C PRO A 335 64.51 32.85 24.74
N ALA A 336 63.56 32.08 24.20
CA ALA A 336 63.83 30.79 23.56
C ALA A 336 64.74 30.93 22.33
N LEU A 337 64.61 32.03 21.56
CA LEU A 337 65.49 32.34 20.41
C LEU A 337 66.93 32.66 20.83
N ARG A 338 67.17 32.97 22.11
CA ARG A 338 68.50 33.17 22.70
C ARG A 338 69.02 31.95 23.47
N GLY A 339 68.23 30.88 23.56
CA GLY A 339 68.55 29.67 24.34
C GLY A 339 68.30 29.80 25.85
N GLU A 340 67.68 30.90 26.28
CA GLU A 340 67.36 31.22 27.68
C GLU A 340 65.97 30.70 28.05
N LYS A 341 65.75 30.39 29.34
CA LYS A 341 64.42 30.02 29.86
C LYS A 341 63.52 31.25 29.96
N ASP A 342 62.21 31.01 29.96
CA ASP A 342 61.21 32.05 30.22
C ASP A 342 61.40 32.69 31.60
N PRO A 343 61.08 33.98 31.77
CA PRO A 343 61.17 34.66 33.06
C PRO A 343 60.20 34.04 34.08
N LYS A 344 60.36 34.35 35.37
CA LYS A 344 59.51 33.78 36.45
C LYS A 344 58.00 34.02 36.25
N GLY A 345 57.62 35.03 35.46
CA GLY A 345 56.23 35.33 35.08
C GLY A 345 55.76 34.72 33.75
N GLY A 346 56.59 33.93 33.07
CA GLY A 346 56.32 33.35 31.75
C GLY A 346 56.57 34.32 30.59
N PHE A 347 56.67 33.78 29.36
CA PHE A 347 56.65 34.55 28.12
C PHE A 347 55.44 34.10 27.30
N ASP A 348 54.46 34.98 27.13
CA ASP A 348 53.20 34.66 26.48
C ASP A 348 53.18 35.12 25.01
N ILE A 349 52.64 34.27 24.14
CA ILE A 349 52.46 34.55 22.72
C ILE A 349 50.97 34.38 22.42
N LYS A 350 50.31 35.48 22.07
CA LYS A 350 48.93 35.45 21.58
C LYS A 350 48.90 34.91 20.15
N VAL A 351 48.40 33.70 19.99
CA VAL A 351 48.26 33.04 18.68
C VAL A 351 46.95 33.47 18.01
N PRO A 352 46.95 33.88 16.72
CA PRO A 352 45.72 34.20 16.00
C PRO A 352 44.79 32.99 15.86
N ARG A 353 43.52 33.28 15.56
CA ARG A 353 42.51 32.29 15.18
C ARG A 353 41.91 32.65 13.83
N ARG A 354 42.12 31.81 12.82
CA ARG A 354 41.59 31.99 11.45
C ARG A 354 40.87 30.73 10.99
N ALA A 355 39.84 30.91 10.17
CA ALA A 355 39.10 29.81 9.56
C ALA A 355 39.70 29.43 8.18
N VAL A 356 41.01 29.15 8.13
CA VAL A 356 41.69 28.71 6.90
C VAL A 356 42.77 27.68 7.20
N GLY A 357 42.76 26.55 6.49
CA GLY A 357 43.80 25.54 6.62
C GLY A 357 45.13 25.96 5.96
N PRO A 358 46.25 25.27 6.27
CA PRO A 358 47.49 25.43 5.51
C PRO A 358 47.30 24.99 4.06
N SER A 359 48.13 25.54 3.17
CA SER A 359 48.26 24.99 1.81
C SER A 359 48.81 23.55 1.85
N SER A 360 48.56 22.79 0.78
CA SER A 360 49.05 21.41 0.66
C SER A 360 50.57 21.31 0.78
N THR A 361 51.31 22.26 0.20
CA THR A 361 52.78 22.34 0.29
C THR A 361 53.25 22.67 1.71
N GLN A 362 52.60 23.61 2.40
CA GLN A 362 52.91 23.92 3.80
C GLN A 362 52.74 22.70 4.70
N LEU A 363 51.60 22.02 4.62
CA LEU A 363 51.31 20.86 5.45
C LEU A 363 52.29 19.70 5.14
N TYR A 364 52.55 19.44 3.86
CA TYR A 364 53.52 18.43 3.43
C TYR A 364 54.92 18.72 3.99
N MET A 365 55.44 19.92 3.75
CA MET A 365 56.78 20.33 4.18
C MET A 365 56.93 20.25 5.70
N VAL A 366 55.94 20.73 6.47
CA VAL A 366 55.95 20.64 7.93
C VAL A 366 55.98 19.18 8.39
N ARG A 367 55.09 18.34 7.85
CA ARG A 367 55.03 16.92 8.24
C ARG A 367 56.32 16.19 7.92
N THR A 368 56.87 16.35 6.71
CA THR A 368 58.13 15.70 6.30
C THR A 368 59.33 16.17 7.12
N MET A 369 59.41 17.47 7.43
CA MET A 369 60.48 17.99 8.29
C MET A 369 60.35 17.46 9.72
N LEU A 370 59.14 17.40 10.27
CA LEU A 370 58.89 16.80 11.60
C LEU A 370 59.20 15.31 11.62
N GLU A 371 58.82 14.56 10.57
CA GLU A 371 59.13 13.14 10.41
C GLU A 371 60.65 12.89 10.45
N SER A 372 61.44 13.74 9.79
CA SER A 372 62.91 13.64 9.81
C SER A 372 63.52 13.81 11.21
N LEU A 373 62.86 14.55 12.10
CA LEU A 373 63.30 14.76 13.48
C LEU A 373 63.05 13.54 14.37
N ILE A 374 62.00 12.76 14.06
CA ILE A 374 61.57 11.60 14.86
C ILE A 374 61.96 10.25 14.24
N ALA A 375 62.63 10.24 13.08
CA ALA A 375 63.02 9.03 12.37
C ALA A 375 64.14 8.23 13.06
N ASP A 376 63.94 6.91 13.19
CA ASP A 376 64.85 5.99 13.88
C ASP A 376 66.01 5.45 13.01
N LYS A 377 66.00 5.66 11.69
CA LYS A 377 66.98 5.06 10.77
C LYS A 377 67.58 6.08 9.81
N SER A 378 68.74 6.61 10.18
CA SER A 378 69.74 7.15 9.25
C SER A 378 70.99 6.28 9.35
N GLY A 379 71.66 5.96 8.24
CA GLY A 379 72.88 5.13 8.20
C GLY A 379 74.11 5.67 8.96
N THR A 380 73.95 6.72 9.76
CA THR A 380 74.95 7.36 10.63
C THR A 380 74.72 7.01 12.10
N LYS A 381 75.81 6.81 12.87
CA LYS A 381 75.80 6.41 14.30
C LYS A 381 75.01 7.31 15.28
N LYS A 382 74.52 8.49 14.87
CA LYS A 382 73.63 9.36 15.68
C LYS A 382 72.47 9.85 14.81
N THR A 383 71.23 9.64 15.26
CA THR A 383 70.00 10.14 14.63
C THR A 383 69.64 11.52 15.18
N LEU A 384 68.74 12.25 14.49
CA LEU A 384 68.22 13.53 15.01
C LEU A 384 67.36 13.30 16.26
N ARG A 385 66.63 12.19 16.30
CA ARG A 385 65.79 11.77 17.42
C ARG A 385 66.56 11.66 18.73
N SER A 386 67.75 11.05 18.73
CA SER A 386 68.57 10.87 19.94
C SER A 386 69.13 12.17 20.53
N SER A 387 68.93 13.31 19.85
CA SER A 387 69.34 14.64 20.32
C SER A 387 68.16 15.50 20.80
N LEU A 388 66.93 14.97 20.81
CA LEU A 388 65.72 15.59 21.33
C LEU A 388 65.35 15.02 22.72
N GLU A 389 64.58 15.77 23.51
CA GLU A 389 64.14 15.30 24.83
C GLU A 389 62.82 14.52 24.73
N GLY A 390 62.62 13.54 25.61
CA GLY A 390 61.45 12.63 25.57
C GLY A 390 60.09 13.34 25.39
N PRO A 391 59.74 14.35 26.20
CA PRO A 391 58.48 15.08 26.04
C PRO A 391 58.33 15.76 24.68
N THR A 392 59.41 16.33 24.14
CA THR A 392 59.38 17.02 22.84
C THR A 392 59.16 16.04 21.69
N ILE A 393 59.71 14.83 21.79
CA ILE A 393 59.47 13.77 20.80
C ILE A 393 58.00 13.38 20.80
N LEU A 394 57.38 13.20 21.98
CA LEU A 394 55.97 12.88 22.10
C LEU A 394 55.06 13.99 21.55
N ASP A 395 55.40 15.25 21.76
CA ASP A 395 54.66 16.38 21.20
C ASP A 395 54.72 16.41 19.66
N ILE A 396 55.91 16.16 19.09
CA ILE A 396 56.09 16.06 17.63
C ILE A 396 55.32 14.85 17.08
N GLU A 397 55.43 13.69 17.71
CA GLU A 397 54.70 12.48 17.31
C GLU A 397 53.20 12.64 17.40
N ARG A 398 52.68 13.32 18.44
CA ARG A 398 51.27 13.63 18.60
C ARG A 398 50.78 14.50 17.45
N PHE A 399 51.43 15.64 17.20
CA PHE A 399 51.04 16.53 16.11
C PHE A 399 51.17 15.86 14.74
N HIS A 400 52.26 15.10 14.52
CA HIS A 400 52.47 14.35 13.28
C HIS A 400 51.41 13.27 13.05
N ARG A 401 50.92 12.61 14.11
CA ARG A 401 49.85 11.61 14.00
C ARG A 401 48.49 12.25 13.73
N GLU A 402 48.14 13.30 14.46
CA GLU A 402 46.86 13.99 14.29
C GLU A 402 46.75 14.68 12.92
N SER A 403 47.83 15.31 12.46
CA SER A 403 47.85 16.02 11.17
C SER A 403 47.80 15.11 9.94
N PHE A 404 47.81 13.79 10.11
CA PHE A 404 47.68 12.82 9.01
C PHE A 404 46.32 12.98 8.30
N PHE A 405 45.25 13.25 9.06
CA PHE A 405 43.89 13.37 8.51
C PHE A 405 43.55 14.77 8.01
N TYR A 406 44.43 15.75 8.16
CA TYR A 406 44.11 17.15 7.85
C TYR A 406 43.80 17.37 6.37
N THR A 407 44.55 16.76 5.45
CA THR A 407 44.27 16.86 4.01
C THR A 407 42.88 16.31 3.67
N HIS A 408 42.51 15.15 4.23
CA HIS A 408 41.22 14.50 4.00
C HIS A 408 40.07 15.37 4.52
N LEU A 409 40.21 15.92 5.73
CA LEU A 409 39.22 16.78 6.36
C LEU A 409 39.08 18.14 5.65
N LEU A 410 40.19 18.73 5.17
CA LEU A 410 40.14 19.95 4.36
C LEU A 410 39.43 19.73 3.01
N ASN A 411 39.53 18.52 2.45
CA ASN A 411 38.83 18.07 1.25
C ASN A 411 37.61 17.21 1.60
N PHE A 412 36.79 17.68 2.54
CA PHE A 412 35.68 16.93 3.11
C PHE A 412 34.72 16.36 2.06
N SER A 413 34.25 17.16 1.10
CA SER A 413 33.27 16.74 0.09
C SER A 413 33.75 15.55 -0.74
N GLU A 414 35.00 15.62 -1.21
CA GLU A 414 35.61 14.57 -2.02
C GLU A 414 35.88 13.30 -1.18
N THR A 415 36.33 13.47 0.07
CA THR A 415 36.58 12.37 1.00
C THR A 415 35.28 11.66 1.38
N LEU A 416 34.21 12.42 1.59
CA LEU A 416 32.88 11.89 1.89
C LEU A 416 32.37 10.98 0.77
N GLN A 417 32.49 11.41 -0.50
CA GLN A 417 32.10 10.58 -1.64
C GLN A 417 32.91 9.28 -1.70
N GLN A 418 34.22 9.35 -1.43
CA GLN A 418 35.10 8.19 -1.52
C GLN A 418 34.91 7.21 -0.36
N CYS A 419 34.51 7.69 0.84
CA CYS A 419 34.12 6.81 1.96
C CYS A 419 32.77 6.10 1.75
N CYS A 420 31.99 6.49 0.74
CA CYS A 420 30.66 5.93 0.43
C CYS A 420 30.59 5.30 -0.97
N ASP A 421 31.73 5.01 -1.60
CA ASP A 421 31.76 4.50 -2.96
C ASP A 421 31.34 3.02 -3.03
N LEU A 422 30.17 2.77 -3.61
CA LEU A 422 29.59 1.45 -3.84
C LEU A 422 29.40 1.16 -5.34
N SER A 423 30.05 1.94 -6.21
CA SER A 423 29.89 1.89 -7.68
C SER A 423 30.34 0.56 -8.30
N GLN A 424 31.21 -0.20 -7.63
CA GLN A 424 31.81 -1.43 -8.16
C GLN A 424 30.87 -2.64 -8.14
N LEU A 425 29.69 -2.52 -7.51
CA LEU A 425 28.71 -3.61 -7.43
C LEU A 425 28.07 -3.95 -8.79
N TRP A 426 28.03 -3.02 -9.75
CA TRP A 426 27.42 -3.26 -11.06
C TRP A 426 28.42 -3.73 -12.13
N PHE A 427 29.65 -3.21 -12.12
CA PHE A 427 30.66 -3.53 -13.13
C PHE A 427 31.06 -5.00 -13.08
N ARG A 428 31.28 -5.60 -14.27
CA ARG A 428 31.47 -7.05 -14.43
C ARG A 428 32.29 -7.43 -15.68
N GLU A 429 33.19 -6.54 -16.09
CA GLU A 429 33.99 -6.68 -17.32
C GLU A 429 34.95 -7.88 -17.26
N PHE A 430 35.53 -8.16 -16.08
CA PHE A 430 36.41 -9.32 -15.93
C PHE A 430 35.64 -10.63 -16.13
N PHE A 431 34.45 -10.77 -15.54
CA PHE A 431 33.62 -11.96 -15.77
C PHE A 431 33.09 -12.05 -17.20
N LEU A 432 32.82 -10.92 -17.88
CA LEU A 432 32.45 -10.92 -19.29
C LEU A 432 33.60 -11.46 -20.18
N GLU A 433 34.83 -11.02 -19.93
CA GLU A 433 36.02 -11.52 -20.63
C GLU A 433 36.20 -13.04 -20.43
N LEU A 434 35.98 -13.55 -19.22
CA LEU A 434 36.04 -14.99 -18.93
C LEU A 434 35.01 -15.83 -19.72
N THR A 435 33.93 -15.21 -20.21
CA THR A 435 32.95 -15.92 -21.05
C THR A 435 33.45 -16.17 -22.47
N MET A 436 34.61 -15.63 -22.86
CA MET A 436 35.23 -15.80 -24.18
C MET A 436 34.26 -15.48 -25.34
N GLY A 437 33.51 -14.38 -25.21
CA GLY A 437 32.56 -13.90 -26.21
C GLY A 437 31.20 -14.61 -26.22
N ARG A 438 30.95 -15.54 -25.28
CA ARG A 438 29.64 -16.20 -25.13
C ARG A 438 28.56 -15.23 -24.63
N ARG A 439 28.93 -14.28 -23.76
CA ARG A 439 28.04 -13.23 -23.25
C ARG A 439 28.54 -11.87 -23.72
N ILE A 440 27.65 -11.08 -24.30
CA ILE A 440 27.91 -9.65 -24.56
C ILE A 440 27.61 -8.81 -23.31
N GLN A 441 26.64 -9.24 -22.50
CA GLN A 441 26.31 -8.69 -21.19
C GLN A 441 25.56 -9.77 -20.37
N PHE A 442 25.57 -9.65 -19.04
CA PHE A 442 24.80 -10.53 -18.16
C PHE A 442 23.36 -10.00 -17.97
N PRO A 443 22.38 -10.90 -17.75
CA PRO A 443 20.99 -10.49 -17.51
C PRO A 443 20.79 -9.89 -16.11
N ILE A 444 19.66 -9.21 -15.90
CA ILE A 444 19.40 -8.40 -14.69
C ILE A 444 19.35 -9.24 -13.41
N GLU A 445 18.94 -10.51 -13.49
CA GLU A 445 18.94 -11.45 -12.36
C GLU A 445 20.34 -11.79 -11.82
N MET A 446 21.41 -11.41 -12.56
CA MET A 446 22.81 -11.51 -12.13
C MET A 446 23.40 -10.15 -11.71
N SER A 447 22.62 -9.07 -11.81
CA SER A 447 23.07 -7.71 -11.48
C SER A 447 22.84 -7.41 -10.01
N MET A 448 23.89 -7.08 -9.25
CA MET A 448 23.77 -6.87 -7.79
C MET A 448 22.75 -5.80 -7.39
N PRO A 449 22.71 -4.60 -8.00
CA PRO A 449 21.67 -3.62 -7.68
C PRO A 449 20.26 -4.19 -7.82
N TRP A 450 19.98 -4.92 -8.90
CA TRP A 450 18.66 -5.50 -9.14
C TRP A 450 18.37 -6.70 -8.25
N ILE A 451 19.34 -7.60 -8.00
CA ILE A 451 19.17 -8.73 -7.07
C ILE A 451 18.71 -8.23 -5.70
N LEU A 452 19.30 -7.14 -5.20
CA LEU A 452 18.97 -6.55 -3.90
C LEU A 452 17.60 -5.86 -3.93
N THR A 453 17.31 -5.08 -4.97
CA THR A 453 16.01 -4.39 -5.12
C THR A 453 14.86 -5.38 -5.30
N ASP A 454 14.98 -6.32 -6.23
CA ASP A 454 13.91 -7.24 -6.60
C ASP A 454 13.57 -8.21 -5.46
N HIS A 455 14.57 -8.60 -4.67
CA HIS A 455 14.35 -9.46 -3.50
C HIS A 455 13.37 -8.82 -2.49
N ILE A 456 13.44 -7.51 -2.26
CA ILE A 456 12.48 -6.80 -1.40
C ILE A 456 11.09 -6.77 -2.01
N LEU A 457 10.99 -6.54 -3.33
CA LEU A 457 9.72 -6.48 -4.05
C LEU A 457 9.02 -7.85 -4.10
N GLU A 458 9.78 -8.93 -4.25
CA GLU A 458 9.26 -10.29 -4.37
C GLU A 458 8.84 -10.86 -3.00
N THR A 459 9.67 -10.67 -1.97
CA THR A 459 9.36 -11.11 -0.60
C THR A 459 8.31 -10.24 0.08
N LYS A 460 8.15 -8.98 -0.37
CA LYS A 460 7.24 -7.98 0.20
C LYS A 460 7.54 -7.70 1.68
N GLU A 461 8.82 -7.81 2.05
CA GLU A 461 9.28 -7.71 3.43
C GLU A 461 9.01 -6.32 4.01
N ALA A 462 8.16 -6.26 5.04
CA ALA A 462 7.65 -5.01 5.59
C ALA A 462 8.73 -4.16 6.26
N SER A 463 9.72 -4.81 6.88
CA SER A 463 10.84 -4.12 7.52
C SER A 463 11.81 -3.49 6.51
N MET A 464 11.86 -4.00 5.28
CA MET A 464 12.79 -3.58 4.23
C MET A 464 12.16 -2.65 3.19
N MET A 465 10.84 -2.49 3.18
CA MET A 465 10.13 -1.69 2.18
C MET A 465 10.56 -0.21 2.15
N GLU A 466 10.93 0.36 3.30
CA GLU A 466 11.44 1.74 3.37
C GLU A 466 12.88 1.88 2.82
N TYR A 467 13.57 0.76 2.61
CA TYR A 467 14.96 0.70 2.19
C TYR A 467 15.12 0.48 0.67
N VAL A 468 14.07 0.07 -0.04
CA VAL A 468 14.16 -0.42 -1.44
C VAL A 468 14.70 0.60 -2.46
N LEU A 469 14.65 1.90 -2.16
CA LEU A 469 15.20 2.95 -3.04
C LEU A 469 16.72 3.09 -2.92
N TYR A 470 17.34 2.68 -1.81
CA TYR A 470 18.80 2.81 -1.63
C TYR A 470 19.60 1.85 -2.51
N PRO A 471 19.19 0.58 -2.71
CA PRO A 471 19.84 -0.29 -3.70
C PRO A 471 19.66 0.21 -5.14
N LEU A 472 18.52 0.85 -5.44
CA LEU A 472 18.30 1.46 -6.76
C LEU A 472 19.24 2.65 -7.00
N ASP A 473 19.62 3.36 -5.95
CA ASP A 473 20.59 4.46 -6.00
C ASP A 473 22.02 3.99 -6.31
N LEU A 474 22.33 2.69 -6.21
CA LEU A 474 23.63 2.15 -6.64
C LEU A 474 23.89 2.33 -8.15
N TYR A 475 22.82 2.43 -8.95
CA TYR A 475 22.94 2.77 -10.36
C TYR A 475 23.45 4.20 -10.56
N ASN A 476 23.13 5.14 -9.66
CA ASN A 476 23.69 6.49 -9.71
C ASN A 476 25.20 6.48 -9.47
N ASP A 477 25.66 5.72 -8.48
CA ASP A 477 27.09 5.57 -8.16
C ASP A 477 27.84 5.00 -9.36
N SER A 478 27.31 3.91 -9.94
CA SER A 478 27.89 3.22 -11.10
C SER A 478 27.92 4.12 -12.33
N ALA A 479 26.82 4.84 -12.62
CA ALA A 479 26.73 5.75 -13.76
C ALA A 479 27.69 6.94 -13.62
N HIS A 480 27.76 7.55 -12.44
CA HIS A 480 28.70 8.62 -12.17
C HIS A 480 30.16 8.15 -12.34
N TYR A 481 30.47 6.94 -11.87
CA TYR A 481 31.80 6.34 -12.02
C TYR A 481 32.14 6.06 -13.49
N ALA A 482 31.20 5.50 -14.26
CA ALA A 482 31.37 5.25 -15.70
C ALA A 482 31.68 6.55 -16.48
N LEU A 483 30.98 7.65 -16.15
CA LEU A 483 31.15 8.93 -16.82
C LEU A 483 32.42 9.68 -16.40
N THR A 484 32.78 9.66 -15.11
CA THR A 484 33.84 10.53 -14.57
C THR A 484 35.19 9.83 -14.41
N LYS A 485 35.19 8.54 -14.04
CA LYS A 485 36.41 7.74 -13.79
C LYS A 485 36.77 6.89 -15.00
N PHE A 486 35.89 6.00 -15.45
CA PHE A 486 36.17 5.17 -16.63
C PHE A 486 36.14 5.97 -17.93
N LYS A 487 35.29 7.00 -17.99
CA LYS A 487 35.09 7.87 -19.17
C LYS A 487 34.76 7.02 -20.40
N LYS A 488 33.73 6.18 -20.30
CA LYS A 488 33.25 5.29 -21.38
C LYS A 488 31.75 5.44 -21.53
N GLN A 489 31.31 5.70 -22.77
CA GLN A 489 29.90 5.89 -23.11
C GLN A 489 29.12 4.58 -23.02
N PHE A 490 29.63 3.50 -23.63
CA PHE A 490 28.92 2.22 -23.66
C PHE A 490 28.55 1.68 -22.27
N LEU A 491 29.43 1.86 -21.27
CA LEU A 491 29.12 1.50 -19.88
C LEU A 491 27.92 2.27 -19.33
N TYR A 492 27.81 3.57 -19.63
CA TYR A 492 26.65 4.36 -19.22
C TYR A 492 25.40 3.93 -20.00
N ASP A 493 25.52 3.68 -21.31
CA ASP A 493 24.40 3.25 -22.16
C ASP A 493 23.80 1.93 -21.65
N GLU A 494 24.64 1.00 -21.22
CA GLU A 494 24.22 -0.27 -20.63
C GLU A 494 23.57 -0.10 -19.24
N ILE A 495 24.14 0.74 -18.36
CA ILE A 495 23.53 1.09 -17.07
C ILE A 495 22.16 1.72 -17.28
N GLU A 496 22.06 2.65 -18.22
CA GLU A 496 20.80 3.35 -18.53
C GLU A 496 19.74 2.39 -19.07
N ALA A 497 20.11 1.49 -19.99
CA ALA A 497 19.21 0.46 -20.51
C ALA A 497 18.74 -0.51 -19.41
N GLU A 498 19.64 -0.92 -18.51
CA GLU A 498 19.29 -1.78 -17.38
C GLU A 498 18.34 -1.08 -16.42
N VAL A 499 18.62 0.18 -16.05
CA VAL A 499 17.74 0.99 -15.18
C VAL A 499 16.36 1.15 -15.80
N ASN A 500 16.26 1.38 -17.11
CA ASN A 500 14.97 1.56 -17.77
C ASN A 500 14.08 0.30 -17.62
N LEU A 501 14.66 -0.89 -17.84
CA LEU A 501 13.96 -2.17 -17.68
C LEU A 501 13.61 -2.46 -16.21
N CYS A 502 14.58 -2.31 -15.31
CA CYS A 502 14.42 -2.58 -13.88
C CYS A 502 13.42 -1.62 -13.24
N PHE A 503 13.42 -0.35 -13.62
CA PHE A 503 12.52 0.65 -13.07
C PHE A 503 11.06 0.43 -13.51
N ASP A 504 10.82 0.01 -14.75
CA ASP A 504 9.48 -0.38 -15.19
C ASP A 504 8.94 -1.58 -14.37
N GLN A 505 9.79 -2.59 -14.15
CA GLN A 505 9.45 -3.73 -13.27
C GLN A 505 9.23 -3.30 -11.82
N PHE A 506 10.06 -2.40 -11.30
CA PHE A 506 9.94 -1.83 -9.96
C PHE A 506 8.57 -1.18 -9.79
N VAL A 507 8.18 -0.28 -10.69
CA VAL A 507 6.88 0.41 -10.63
C VAL A 507 5.72 -0.57 -10.76
N TYR A 508 5.82 -1.57 -11.64
CA TYR A 508 4.79 -2.60 -11.81
C TYR A 508 4.61 -3.43 -10.53
N LYS A 509 5.68 -4.07 -10.03
CA LYS A 509 5.64 -4.93 -8.85
C LYS A 509 5.22 -4.13 -7.61
N LEU A 510 5.68 -2.89 -7.46
CA LEU A 510 5.34 -2.02 -6.33
C LEU A 510 3.87 -1.58 -6.38
N ALA A 511 3.35 -1.14 -7.53
CA ALA A 511 1.95 -0.74 -7.63
C ALA A 511 0.99 -1.93 -7.44
N ASP A 512 1.32 -3.09 -8.01
CA ASP A 512 0.54 -4.32 -7.89
C ASP A 512 0.41 -4.78 -6.41
N GLN A 513 1.54 -4.84 -5.69
CA GLN A 513 1.53 -5.22 -4.28
C GLN A 513 0.84 -4.18 -3.37
N ILE A 514 0.96 -2.88 -3.69
CA ILE A 514 0.27 -1.80 -2.95
C ILE A 514 -1.24 -1.94 -3.10
N PHE A 515 -1.73 -2.09 -4.33
CA PHE A 515 -3.16 -2.28 -4.56
C PHE A 515 -3.67 -3.56 -3.89
N GLY A 516 -2.96 -4.67 -4.05
CA GLY A 516 -3.29 -5.94 -3.39
C GLY A 516 -3.33 -5.81 -1.87
N TYR A 517 -2.36 -5.14 -1.26
CA TYR A 517 -2.32 -4.89 0.18
C TYR A 517 -3.54 -4.10 0.68
N TYR A 518 -3.84 -2.95 0.07
CA TYR A 518 -4.96 -2.11 0.52
C TYR A 518 -6.33 -2.74 0.20
N LYS A 519 -6.44 -3.59 -0.83
CA LYS A 519 -7.65 -4.39 -1.06
C LYS A 519 -7.84 -5.45 0.02
N ILE A 520 -6.81 -6.22 0.35
CA ILE A 520 -6.89 -7.24 1.42
C ILE A 520 -7.22 -6.57 2.76
N LEU A 521 -6.64 -5.40 3.03
CA LEU A 521 -6.95 -4.61 4.22
C LEU A 521 -8.42 -4.16 4.24
N ALA A 522 -8.94 -3.63 3.13
CA ALA A 522 -10.35 -3.23 3.01
C ALA A 522 -11.31 -4.40 3.25
N GLY A 523 -11.10 -5.53 2.56
CA GLY A 523 -11.89 -6.76 2.78
C GLY A 523 -11.73 -7.31 4.20
N SER A 524 -10.57 -7.11 4.82
CA SER A 524 -10.38 -7.57 6.20
C SER A 524 -11.09 -6.72 7.24
N LEU A 525 -11.13 -5.40 7.05
CA LEU A 525 -11.79 -4.43 7.92
C LEU A 525 -13.32 -4.57 7.91
N LEU A 526 -13.89 -4.91 6.75
CA LEU A 526 -15.33 -5.04 6.56
C LEU A 526 -15.86 -6.45 6.85
N LEU A 527 -15.00 -7.46 6.99
CA LEU A 527 -15.44 -8.83 7.31
C LEU A 527 -16.03 -8.90 8.72
N ASP A 528 -17.17 -9.57 8.85
CA ASP A 528 -17.86 -9.70 10.14
C ASP A 528 -16.96 -10.32 11.21
N LYS A 529 -16.93 -9.67 12.38
CA LYS A 529 -16.04 -10.06 13.48
C LYS A 529 -16.49 -11.36 14.13
N ARG A 530 -17.80 -11.63 14.16
CA ARG A 530 -18.34 -12.87 14.75
C ARG A 530 -18.05 -14.08 13.85
N LEU A 531 -18.20 -13.93 12.54
CA LEU A 531 -17.77 -14.96 11.58
C LEU A 531 -16.30 -15.31 11.78
N ARG A 532 -15.41 -14.32 11.92
CA ARG A 532 -13.98 -14.58 12.19
C ARG A 532 -13.76 -15.38 13.48
N SER A 533 -14.45 -15.05 14.57
CA SER A 533 -14.32 -15.79 15.83
C SER A 533 -14.83 -17.22 15.70
N ASP A 534 -15.95 -17.43 15.00
CA ASP A 534 -16.55 -18.75 14.83
C ASP A 534 -15.66 -19.65 13.96
N CYS A 535 -15.12 -19.11 12.86
CA CYS A 535 -14.15 -19.82 12.02
C CYS A 535 -12.88 -20.19 12.80
N LYS A 536 -12.38 -19.30 13.68
CA LYS A 536 -11.23 -19.59 14.55
C LYS A 536 -11.52 -20.75 15.51
N ASN A 537 -12.71 -20.76 16.11
CA ASN A 537 -13.14 -21.83 17.04
C ASN A 537 -13.31 -23.19 16.34
N GLN A 538 -13.61 -23.18 15.05
CA GLN A 538 -13.73 -24.38 14.20
C GLN A 538 -12.39 -24.83 13.58
N GLY A 539 -11.28 -24.17 13.91
CA GLY A 539 -9.95 -24.48 13.35
C GLY A 539 -9.71 -23.93 11.93
N ALA A 540 -10.64 -23.17 11.36
CA ALA A 540 -10.56 -22.55 10.04
C ALA A 540 -10.23 -21.05 10.14
N ASN A 541 -9.12 -20.69 10.81
CA ASN A 541 -8.78 -19.30 11.09
C ASN A 541 -8.60 -18.45 9.82
N ILE A 542 -9.28 -17.30 9.75
CA ILE A 542 -9.11 -16.31 8.68
C ILE A 542 -8.07 -15.28 9.14
N PRO A 543 -6.82 -15.36 8.66
CA PRO A 543 -5.74 -14.51 9.16
C PRO A 543 -5.99 -13.03 8.86
N TRP A 544 -5.46 -12.17 9.73
CA TRP A 544 -5.32 -10.75 9.43
C TRP A 544 -4.12 -10.55 8.49
N PRO A 545 -4.18 -9.59 7.56
CA PRO A 545 -3.03 -9.26 6.72
C PRO A 545 -1.88 -8.71 7.58
N SER A 546 -0.67 -9.13 7.27
CA SER A 546 0.55 -8.55 7.85
C SER A 546 0.65 -7.06 7.48
N SER A 547 0.95 -6.21 8.46
CA SER A 547 1.17 -4.78 8.20
C SER A 547 2.40 -4.56 7.32
N ASN A 548 2.38 -3.52 6.48
CA ASN A 548 3.49 -3.17 5.59
C ASN A 548 3.73 -1.65 5.56
N ARG A 549 4.87 -1.20 5.04
CA ARG A 549 5.40 0.17 5.15
C ARG A 549 5.57 0.84 3.77
N TYR A 550 4.48 0.90 2.99
CA TYR A 550 4.48 1.54 1.67
C TYR A 550 4.39 3.08 1.71
N GLU A 551 4.08 3.68 2.87
CA GLU A 551 3.75 5.10 2.96
C GLU A 551 4.90 6.03 2.54
N THR A 552 6.14 5.68 2.86
CA THR A 552 7.33 6.47 2.50
C THR A 552 7.56 6.46 0.98
N LEU A 553 7.32 5.32 0.33
CA LEU A 553 7.38 5.17 -1.13
C LEU A 553 6.27 5.95 -1.83
N LEU A 554 5.05 5.86 -1.30
CA LEU A 554 3.91 6.63 -1.82
C LEU A 554 4.11 8.14 -1.69
N LYS A 555 4.94 8.62 -0.76
CA LYS A 555 5.24 10.05 -0.61
C LYS A 555 6.34 10.56 -1.54
N GLN A 556 7.03 9.70 -2.29
CA GLN A 556 8.13 10.11 -3.15
C GLN A 556 7.61 10.85 -4.40
N ARG A 557 7.99 12.13 -4.52
CA ARG A 557 7.61 13.01 -5.64
C ARG A 557 8.75 13.31 -6.61
N HIS A 558 9.99 13.02 -6.23
CA HIS A 558 11.18 13.40 -6.99
C HIS A 558 12.37 12.46 -6.70
N VAL A 559 12.25 11.18 -7.05
CA VAL A 559 13.37 10.22 -6.98
C VAL A 559 14.44 10.65 -7.98
N GLN A 560 15.67 10.86 -7.51
CA GLN A 560 16.80 11.24 -8.36
C GLN A 560 17.48 9.98 -8.89
N LEU A 561 17.39 9.71 -10.19
CA LEU A 561 17.95 8.52 -10.81
C LEU A 561 18.48 8.84 -12.21
N LEU A 562 19.77 8.58 -12.44
CA LEU A 562 20.52 8.89 -13.66
C LEU A 562 20.34 10.35 -14.13
N GLY A 563 20.24 11.30 -13.19
CA GLY A 563 20.02 12.73 -13.46
C GLY A 563 18.56 13.11 -13.73
N ARG A 564 17.62 12.16 -13.74
CA ARG A 564 16.18 12.41 -13.86
C ARG A 564 15.58 12.64 -12.48
N SER A 565 14.51 13.45 -12.45
CA SER A 565 13.63 13.57 -11.28
C SER A 565 12.31 12.85 -11.57
N ILE A 566 12.08 11.72 -10.90
CA ILE A 566 10.95 10.84 -11.16
C ILE A 566 9.87 10.99 -10.08
N ASP A 567 8.63 11.31 -10.48
CA ASP A 567 7.47 11.32 -9.58
C ASP A 567 6.90 9.89 -9.44
N LEU A 568 7.42 9.15 -8.46
CA LEU A 568 7.00 7.79 -8.17
C LEU A 568 5.53 7.73 -7.73
N ASN A 569 5.05 8.69 -6.94
CA ASN A 569 3.64 8.78 -6.54
C ASN A 569 2.72 8.85 -7.77
N ARG A 570 3.05 9.69 -8.74
CA ARG A 570 2.29 9.81 -10.00
C ARG A 570 2.25 8.47 -10.75
N LEU A 571 3.41 7.82 -10.87
CA LEU A 571 3.51 6.54 -11.58
C LEU A 571 2.67 5.45 -10.89
N ILE A 572 2.74 5.33 -9.57
CA ILE A 572 1.93 4.38 -8.80
C ILE A 572 0.44 4.72 -8.94
N THR A 573 0.07 6.00 -8.83
CA THR A 573 -1.33 6.46 -8.94
C THR A 573 -1.97 6.03 -10.25
N GLN A 574 -1.24 6.12 -11.37
CA GLN A 574 -1.75 5.68 -12.68
C GLN A 574 -2.13 4.19 -12.69
N ARG A 575 -1.27 3.32 -12.13
CA ARG A 575 -1.50 1.87 -12.11
C ARG A 575 -2.59 1.49 -11.10
N VAL A 576 -2.59 2.12 -9.92
CA VAL A 576 -3.59 1.91 -8.89
C VAL A 576 -4.98 2.37 -9.36
N SER A 577 -5.07 3.50 -10.06
CA SER A 577 -6.32 3.98 -10.67
C SER A 577 -6.86 2.95 -11.67
N ALA A 578 -6.02 2.48 -12.59
CA ALA A 578 -6.41 1.43 -13.55
C ALA A 578 -6.85 0.12 -12.85
N ALA A 579 -6.18 -0.27 -11.76
CA ALA A 579 -6.55 -1.44 -10.99
C ALA A 579 -7.91 -1.29 -10.29
N LEU A 580 -8.24 -0.09 -9.79
CA LEU A 580 -9.55 0.23 -9.22
C LEU A 580 -10.67 0.18 -10.28
N TYR A 581 -10.45 0.78 -11.46
CA TYR A 581 -11.39 0.67 -12.59
C TYR A 581 -11.64 -0.79 -12.95
N LYS A 582 -10.57 -1.59 -13.12
CA LYS A 582 -10.66 -3.03 -13.39
C LYS A 582 -11.42 -3.78 -12.29
N SER A 583 -11.26 -3.40 -11.02
CA SER A 583 -12.00 -3.98 -9.91
C SER A 583 -13.50 -3.69 -9.94
N MET A 584 -13.90 -2.48 -10.35
CA MET A 584 -15.31 -2.14 -10.48
C MET A 584 -15.94 -2.80 -11.71
N GLU A 585 -15.20 -2.81 -12.83
CA GLU A 585 -15.59 -3.51 -14.05
C GLU A 585 -15.86 -4.99 -13.80
N LEU A 586 -14.96 -5.67 -13.08
CA LEU A 586 -15.12 -7.08 -12.73
C LEU A 586 -16.27 -7.33 -11.75
N ALA A 587 -16.56 -6.38 -10.84
CA ALA A 587 -17.70 -6.50 -9.94
C ALA A 587 -19.03 -6.45 -10.72
N ILE A 588 -19.16 -5.50 -11.64
CA ILE A 588 -20.36 -5.33 -12.47
C ILE A 588 -20.49 -6.49 -13.48
N GLY A 589 -19.40 -6.86 -14.16
CA GLY A 589 -19.40 -7.98 -15.10
C GLY A 589 -19.72 -9.33 -14.45
N ARG A 590 -19.38 -9.53 -13.17
CA ARG A 590 -19.85 -10.71 -12.43
C ARG A 590 -21.34 -10.67 -12.16
N PHE A 591 -21.90 -9.52 -11.81
CA PHE A 591 -23.35 -9.39 -11.63
C PHE A 591 -24.11 -9.68 -12.93
N GLU A 592 -23.62 -9.19 -14.08
CA GLU A 592 -24.21 -9.45 -15.40
C GLU A 592 -24.21 -10.94 -15.78
N SER A 593 -23.30 -11.75 -15.23
CA SER A 593 -23.26 -13.20 -15.43
C SER A 593 -24.14 -14.01 -14.48
N GLU A 594 -24.79 -13.36 -13.51
CA GLU A 594 -25.53 -14.01 -12.43
C GLU A 594 -26.98 -13.50 -12.33
N ASP A 595 -27.81 -14.21 -11.54
CA ASP A 595 -29.20 -13.84 -11.32
C ASP A 595 -29.37 -12.65 -10.36
N LEU A 596 -30.61 -12.17 -10.23
CA LEU A 596 -30.96 -11.00 -9.42
C LEU A 596 -30.58 -11.12 -7.93
N THR A 597 -30.45 -12.33 -7.38
CA THR A 597 -30.10 -12.52 -5.96
C THR A 597 -28.63 -12.19 -5.67
N SER A 598 -27.77 -12.26 -6.68
CA SER A 598 -26.34 -11.94 -6.58
C SER A 598 -26.08 -10.44 -6.37
N ILE A 599 -27.09 -9.57 -6.48
CA ILE A 599 -26.95 -8.13 -6.24
C ILE A 599 -26.44 -7.80 -4.82
N MET A 600 -26.69 -8.69 -3.85
CA MET A 600 -26.14 -8.56 -2.49
C MET A 600 -24.62 -8.75 -2.46
N GLU A 601 -24.09 -9.66 -3.27
CA GLU A 601 -22.65 -9.87 -3.43
C GLU A 601 -22.01 -8.66 -4.14
N LEU A 602 -22.68 -8.12 -5.16
CA LEU A 602 -22.27 -6.90 -5.86
C LEU A 602 -22.15 -5.72 -4.90
N GLU A 603 -23.19 -5.41 -4.12
CA GLU A 603 -23.19 -4.33 -3.13
C GLU A 603 -22.00 -4.47 -2.16
N GLY A 604 -21.81 -5.68 -1.61
CA GLY A 604 -20.70 -5.96 -0.70
C GLY A 604 -19.32 -5.75 -1.35
N LEU A 605 -19.17 -6.16 -2.61
CA LEU A 605 -17.92 -5.98 -3.35
C LEU A 605 -17.66 -4.50 -3.71
N LEU A 606 -18.70 -3.75 -4.08
CA LEU A 606 -18.62 -2.30 -4.31
C LEU A 606 -18.23 -1.55 -3.03
N GLU A 607 -18.73 -1.97 -1.87
CA GLU A 607 -18.35 -1.35 -0.60
C GLU A 607 -16.89 -1.66 -0.21
N VAL A 608 -16.40 -2.86 -0.52
CA VAL A 608 -14.97 -3.19 -0.37
C VAL A 608 -14.12 -2.35 -1.33
N ASN A 609 -14.57 -2.12 -2.57
CA ASN A 609 -13.90 -1.21 -3.50
C ASN A 609 -13.90 0.24 -2.98
N ARG A 610 -15.02 0.71 -2.40
CA ARG A 610 -15.14 2.04 -1.79
C ARG A 610 -14.17 2.21 -0.62
N MET A 611 -14.06 1.20 0.23
CA MET A 611 -13.11 1.21 1.33
C MET A 611 -11.66 1.18 0.84
N ALA A 612 -11.33 0.39 -0.17
CA ALA A 612 -10.00 0.37 -0.78
C ALA A 612 -9.63 1.74 -1.38
N HIS A 613 -10.55 2.35 -2.13
CA HIS A 613 -10.40 3.73 -2.64
C HIS A 613 -10.14 4.73 -1.51
N LYS A 614 -10.92 4.67 -0.41
CA LYS A 614 -10.74 5.54 0.76
C LYS A 614 -9.38 5.37 1.43
N LEU A 615 -8.87 4.14 1.53
CA LEU A 615 -7.55 3.88 2.10
C LEU A 615 -6.42 4.41 1.21
N LEU A 616 -6.53 4.20 -0.10
CA LEU A 616 -5.54 4.66 -1.09
C LEU A 616 -5.54 6.18 -1.26
N SER A 617 -6.71 6.82 -1.20
CA SER A 617 -6.88 8.28 -1.32
C SER A 617 -6.22 9.08 -0.20
N LYS A 618 -5.76 8.43 0.89
CA LYS A 618 -4.94 9.07 1.92
C LYS A 618 -3.55 9.47 1.41
N PHE A 619 -3.05 8.77 0.38
CA PHE A 619 -1.69 8.93 -0.13
C PHE A 619 -1.65 9.28 -1.63
N LEU A 620 -2.69 8.89 -2.38
CA LEU A 620 -2.78 9.07 -3.83
C LEU A 620 -3.93 10.02 -4.18
N THR A 621 -3.77 10.79 -5.25
CA THR A 621 -4.86 11.61 -5.81
C THR A 621 -5.57 10.78 -6.87
N LEU A 622 -6.70 10.18 -6.49
CA LEU A 622 -7.55 9.39 -7.38
C LEU A 622 -8.77 10.20 -7.79
N ASP A 623 -9.39 9.82 -8.91
CA ASP A 623 -10.73 10.30 -9.26
C ASP A 623 -11.71 9.96 -8.14
N SER A 624 -12.82 10.70 -8.04
CA SER A 624 -13.83 10.40 -7.02
C SER A 624 -14.39 8.99 -7.25
N PHE A 625 -14.66 8.26 -6.17
CA PHE A 625 -15.19 6.90 -6.28
C PHE A 625 -16.48 6.87 -7.13
N ASP A 626 -17.33 7.89 -7.01
CA ASP A 626 -18.58 8.00 -7.79
C ASP A 626 -18.31 8.16 -9.29
N ALA A 627 -17.31 8.96 -9.68
CA ALA A 627 -16.91 9.09 -11.07
C ALA A 627 -16.41 7.77 -11.64
N MET A 628 -15.49 7.10 -10.93
CA MET A 628 -14.96 5.79 -11.35
C MET A 628 -16.06 4.74 -11.47
N PHE A 629 -16.98 4.71 -10.50
CA PHE A 629 -18.11 3.78 -10.49
C PHE A 629 -19.08 4.05 -11.64
N ARG A 630 -19.46 5.31 -11.88
CA ARG A 630 -20.33 5.66 -13.00
C ARG A 630 -19.70 5.32 -14.33
N GLU A 631 -18.39 5.54 -14.49
CA GLU A 631 -17.69 5.17 -15.72
C GLU A 631 -17.71 3.66 -15.93
N ALA A 632 -17.33 2.84 -14.94
CA ALA A 632 -17.42 1.37 -15.04
C ALA A 632 -18.86 0.87 -15.26
N ASN A 633 -19.85 1.55 -14.67
CA ASN A 633 -21.27 1.26 -14.87
C ASN A 633 -21.83 1.82 -16.19
N HIS A 634 -21.01 2.44 -17.04
CA HIS A 634 -21.41 3.13 -18.27
C HIS A 634 -22.52 4.18 -18.08
N ASN A 635 -22.56 4.83 -16.91
CA ASN A 635 -23.58 5.78 -16.47
C ASN A 635 -23.08 7.25 -16.45
N VAL A 636 -22.18 7.59 -17.38
CA VAL A 636 -21.67 8.97 -17.57
C VAL A 636 -22.28 9.58 -18.84
N SER A 637 -22.15 8.88 -19.97
CA SER A 637 -22.71 9.29 -21.26
C SER A 637 -24.08 8.67 -21.56
N ALA A 638 -24.54 7.73 -20.74
CA ALA A 638 -25.85 7.10 -20.85
C ALA A 638 -26.71 7.41 -19.62
N PRO A 639 -28.05 7.46 -19.77
CA PRO A 639 -28.96 7.76 -18.67
C PRO A 639 -29.17 6.59 -17.69
N TYR A 640 -28.86 5.36 -18.11
CA TYR A 640 -29.02 4.16 -17.30
C TYR A 640 -27.74 3.34 -17.37
N GLY A 641 -27.21 2.98 -16.21
CA GLY A 641 -26.03 2.13 -16.11
C GLY A 641 -26.33 0.66 -16.34
N ARG A 642 -25.26 -0.11 -16.54
CA ARG A 642 -25.25 -1.57 -16.71
C ARG A 642 -26.03 -2.30 -15.62
N ILE A 643 -25.86 -1.92 -14.35
CA ILE A 643 -26.57 -2.53 -13.22
C ILE A 643 -28.10 -2.38 -13.38
N THR A 644 -28.58 -1.19 -13.73
CA THR A 644 -30.02 -0.93 -13.91
C THR A 644 -30.58 -1.76 -15.07
N LEU A 645 -29.84 -1.82 -16.18
CA LEU A 645 -30.23 -2.61 -17.35
C LEU A 645 -30.28 -4.11 -17.04
N HIS A 646 -29.28 -4.63 -16.31
CA HIS A 646 -29.25 -6.03 -15.90
C HIS A 646 -30.36 -6.38 -14.90
N VAL A 647 -30.67 -5.47 -13.96
CA VAL A 647 -31.82 -5.67 -13.04
C VAL A 647 -33.11 -5.81 -13.83
N PHE A 648 -33.37 -4.94 -14.82
CA PHE A 648 -34.55 -5.08 -15.66
C PHE A 648 -34.54 -6.37 -16.51
N TRP A 649 -33.38 -6.73 -17.07
CA TRP A 649 -33.20 -7.97 -17.81
C TRP A 649 -33.58 -9.19 -16.98
N GLU A 650 -33.02 -9.31 -15.77
CA GLU A 650 -33.30 -10.40 -14.85
C GLU A 650 -34.73 -10.36 -14.30
N LEU A 651 -35.32 -9.17 -14.14
CA LEU A 651 -36.74 -9.06 -13.81
C LEU A 651 -37.60 -9.71 -14.89
N ASN A 652 -37.37 -9.34 -16.15
CA ASN A 652 -38.15 -9.80 -17.29
C ASN A 652 -37.98 -11.30 -17.59
N TYR A 653 -36.74 -11.80 -17.55
CA TYR A 653 -36.43 -13.16 -18.00
C TYR A 653 -36.37 -14.22 -16.89
N ASP A 654 -36.18 -13.84 -15.61
CA ASP A 654 -36.08 -14.81 -14.51
C ASP A 654 -37.08 -14.53 -13.39
N PHE A 655 -37.11 -13.31 -12.82
CA PHE A 655 -37.92 -13.03 -11.64
C PHE A 655 -39.43 -13.20 -11.88
N LEU A 656 -39.97 -12.48 -12.87
CA LEU A 656 -41.39 -12.57 -13.19
C LEU A 656 -41.81 -14.02 -13.54
N PRO A 657 -41.11 -14.74 -14.45
CA PRO A 657 -41.50 -16.09 -14.87
C PRO A 657 -41.22 -17.21 -13.87
N ASN A 658 -40.25 -17.07 -12.95
CA ASN A 658 -39.75 -18.20 -12.15
C ASN A 658 -39.92 -18.05 -10.63
N TYR A 659 -40.44 -16.94 -10.10
CA TYR A 659 -40.55 -16.75 -8.65
C TYR A 659 -41.99 -16.78 -8.12
N CYS A 660 -42.14 -17.31 -6.92
CA CYS A 660 -43.39 -17.45 -6.16
C CYS A 660 -43.34 -16.57 -4.91
N TYR A 661 -44.23 -15.58 -4.81
CA TYR A 661 -44.34 -14.75 -3.61
C TYR A 661 -45.01 -15.49 -2.45
N ASN A 662 -44.51 -15.30 -1.23
CA ASN A 662 -45.13 -15.76 0.00
C ASN A 662 -45.34 -14.56 0.94
N GLY A 663 -46.57 -14.07 1.00
CA GLY A 663 -46.98 -12.89 1.76
C GLY A 663 -46.75 -13.02 3.27
N SER A 664 -46.82 -14.24 3.81
CA SER A 664 -46.56 -14.49 5.24
C SER A 664 -45.10 -14.22 5.62
N THR A 665 -44.18 -14.48 4.69
CA THR A 665 -42.72 -14.31 4.93
C THR A 665 -42.15 -13.05 4.28
N ASN A 666 -42.93 -12.38 3.43
CA ASN A 666 -42.50 -11.30 2.55
C ASN A 666 -41.25 -11.68 1.73
N ARG A 667 -41.26 -12.88 1.13
CA ARG A 667 -40.16 -13.41 0.32
C ARG A 667 -40.69 -14.09 -0.93
N PHE A 668 -39.88 -14.04 -1.98
CA PHE A 668 -40.04 -14.81 -3.19
C PHE A 668 -39.09 -16.00 -3.19
N VAL A 669 -39.57 -17.16 -3.63
CA VAL A 669 -38.76 -18.38 -3.82
C VAL A 669 -38.96 -18.91 -5.23
N ARG A 670 -37.99 -19.66 -5.77
CA ARG A 670 -38.13 -20.21 -7.13
C ARG A 670 -39.28 -21.21 -7.23
N THR A 671 -39.91 -21.24 -8.40
CA THR A 671 -40.94 -22.21 -8.77
C THR A 671 -40.36 -23.61 -8.95
N ILE A 672 -41.22 -24.60 -9.17
CA ILE A 672 -40.86 -26.00 -9.39
C ILE A 672 -40.27 -26.21 -10.80
N LEU A 673 -39.43 -27.23 -10.94
CA LEU A 673 -38.67 -27.55 -12.15
C LEU A 673 -39.47 -27.53 -13.47
N PRO A 674 -40.70 -28.07 -13.57
CA PRO A 674 -41.46 -28.07 -14.84
C PRO A 674 -41.86 -26.67 -15.34
N PHE A 675 -41.86 -25.67 -14.47
CA PHE A 675 -42.21 -24.28 -14.77
C PHE A 675 -41.00 -23.35 -14.71
N SER A 676 -39.81 -23.88 -14.39
CA SER A 676 -38.56 -23.12 -14.39
C SER A 676 -38.07 -22.94 -15.81
N GLN A 677 -38.16 -21.72 -16.32
CA GLN A 677 -37.58 -21.35 -17.61
C GLN A 677 -36.09 -21.04 -17.40
N GLU A 678 -35.23 -22.01 -17.69
CA GLU A 678 -33.79 -21.81 -17.60
C GLU A 678 -33.28 -20.98 -18.77
N PHE A 679 -32.64 -19.86 -18.45
CA PHE A 679 -31.88 -19.04 -19.39
C PHE A 679 -30.39 -19.29 -19.19
N GLN A 680 -29.68 -19.65 -20.27
CA GLN A 680 -28.24 -19.88 -20.22
C GLN A 680 -27.51 -18.53 -20.08
N ARG A 681 -26.82 -18.34 -18.95
CA ARG A 681 -25.97 -17.17 -18.69
C ARG A 681 -24.52 -17.43 -19.08
N ASP A 682 -23.82 -16.39 -19.50
CA ASP A 682 -22.39 -16.45 -19.74
C ASP A 682 -21.63 -16.66 -18.42
N LYS A 683 -20.45 -17.29 -18.49
CA LYS A 683 -19.65 -17.54 -17.30
C LYS A 683 -18.98 -16.26 -16.79
N PRO A 684 -18.82 -16.10 -15.46
CA PRO A 684 -18.13 -14.95 -14.90
C PRO A 684 -16.65 -14.88 -15.36
N PRO A 685 -16.09 -13.67 -15.55
CA PRO A 685 -14.70 -13.50 -15.93
C PRO A 685 -13.74 -13.96 -14.82
N ASN A 686 -12.69 -14.71 -15.20
CA ASN A 686 -11.66 -15.15 -14.25
C ASN A 686 -10.74 -13.97 -13.88
N ALA A 687 -10.52 -13.74 -12.59
CA ALA A 687 -9.73 -12.64 -12.08
C ALA A 687 -8.85 -13.04 -10.89
N GLN A 688 -7.70 -12.36 -10.76
CA GLN A 688 -6.86 -12.50 -9.57
C GLN A 688 -7.61 -12.00 -8.31
N PRO A 689 -7.38 -12.60 -7.13
CA PRO A 689 -8.13 -12.28 -5.91
C PRO A 689 -8.12 -10.79 -5.51
N GLN A 690 -7.03 -10.08 -5.79
CA GLN A 690 -6.89 -8.65 -5.50
C GLN A 690 -7.88 -7.76 -6.25
N TYR A 691 -8.44 -8.23 -7.38
CA TYR A 691 -9.48 -7.49 -8.07
C TYR A 691 -10.88 -7.73 -7.48
N LEU A 692 -11.04 -8.75 -6.63
CA LEU A 692 -12.28 -9.10 -5.92
C LEU A 692 -12.18 -8.66 -4.44
N TYR A 693 -12.26 -9.59 -3.47
CA TYR A 693 -12.22 -9.28 -2.04
C TYR A 693 -10.80 -9.21 -1.45
N GLY A 694 -9.75 -9.40 -2.27
CA GLY A 694 -8.34 -9.24 -1.87
C GLY A 694 -7.54 -10.54 -1.91
N SER A 695 -8.02 -11.60 -1.26
CA SER A 695 -7.32 -12.89 -1.16
C SER A 695 -8.26 -14.07 -1.41
N LYS A 696 -7.70 -15.25 -1.68
CA LYS A 696 -8.50 -16.47 -1.88
C LYS A 696 -9.37 -16.79 -0.66
N THR A 697 -8.82 -16.63 0.54
CA THR A 697 -9.55 -16.86 1.81
C THR A 697 -10.69 -15.87 2.00
N LEU A 698 -10.48 -14.58 1.69
CA LEU A 698 -11.53 -13.57 1.78
C LEU A 698 -12.62 -13.81 0.73
N ASN A 699 -12.25 -14.18 -0.51
CA ASN A 699 -13.23 -14.52 -1.54
C ASN A 699 -14.16 -15.65 -1.08
N LEU A 700 -13.61 -16.71 -0.48
CA LEU A 700 -14.41 -17.82 0.05
C LEU A 700 -15.31 -17.39 1.22
N ALA A 701 -14.79 -16.57 2.13
CA ALA A 701 -15.56 -16.09 3.28
C ALA A 701 -16.74 -15.22 2.86
N TYR A 702 -16.53 -14.26 1.94
CA TYR A 702 -17.59 -13.41 1.41
C TYR A 702 -18.58 -14.19 0.55
N SER A 703 -18.10 -15.10 -0.32
CA SER A 703 -18.98 -15.96 -1.12
C SER A 703 -19.89 -16.83 -0.23
N SER A 704 -19.35 -17.39 0.86
CA SER A 704 -20.16 -18.14 1.85
C SER A 704 -21.17 -17.26 2.58
N THR A 705 -20.77 -16.03 2.91
CA THR A 705 -21.66 -15.05 3.57
C THR A 705 -22.83 -14.67 2.66
N PHE A 706 -22.55 -14.35 1.40
CA PHE A 706 -23.57 -13.97 0.42
C PHE A 706 -24.34 -15.16 -0.15
N GLY A 707 -23.82 -16.39 -0.02
CA GLY A 707 -24.53 -17.63 -0.34
C GLY A 707 -25.88 -17.76 0.37
N SER A 708 -26.02 -17.17 1.56
CA SER A 708 -27.29 -17.17 2.32
C SER A 708 -28.41 -16.35 1.65
N TYR A 709 -28.09 -15.50 0.67
CA TYR A 709 -29.03 -14.64 -0.04
C TYR A 709 -29.48 -15.23 -1.39
N ARG A 710 -28.89 -16.35 -1.84
CA ARG A 710 -29.14 -16.90 -3.19
C ARG A 710 -30.49 -17.61 -3.35
N ASN A 711 -31.08 -18.06 -2.25
CA ASN A 711 -32.23 -18.97 -2.29
C ASN A 711 -33.58 -18.26 -2.20
N PHE A 712 -33.60 -16.93 -2.07
CA PHE A 712 -34.83 -16.14 -2.00
C PHE A 712 -34.59 -14.71 -2.48
N LEU A 713 -35.67 -14.00 -2.83
CA LEU A 713 -35.66 -12.54 -3.01
C LEU A 713 -36.59 -11.91 -1.96
N GLY A 714 -36.24 -10.75 -1.43
CA GLY A 714 -37.03 -10.11 -0.37
C GLY A 714 -36.48 -8.72 0.00
N PRO A 715 -36.88 -8.15 1.15
CA PRO A 715 -36.49 -6.81 1.56
C PRO A 715 -35.00 -6.44 1.44
N PRO A 716 -34.02 -7.28 1.83
CA PRO A 716 -32.60 -6.91 1.70
C PRO A 716 -32.19 -6.66 0.23
N HIS A 717 -32.69 -7.47 -0.69
CA HIS A 717 -32.40 -7.37 -2.12
C HIS A 717 -33.00 -6.10 -2.72
N ILE A 718 -34.29 -5.86 -2.43
CA ILE A 718 -35.01 -4.69 -2.97
C ILE A 718 -34.40 -3.40 -2.43
N LYS A 719 -33.99 -3.36 -1.16
CA LYS A 719 -33.27 -2.20 -0.59
C LYS A 719 -31.93 -1.93 -1.27
N VAL A 720 -31.21 -2.96 -1.71
CA VAL A 720 -29.98 -2.79 -2.50
C VAL A 720 -30.31 -2.28 -3.90
N MET A 721 -31.35 -2.82 -4.53
CA MET A 721 -31.83 -2.33 -5.83
C MET A 721 -32.20 -0.84 -5.75
N CYS A 722 -32.95 -0.41 -4.74
CA CYS A 722 -33.32 1.00 -4.59
C CYS A 722 -32.09 1.92 -4.53
N ARG A 723 -31.07 1.54 -3.75
CA ARG A 723 -29.82 2.29 -3.63
C ARG A 723 -29.02 2.37 -4.93
N LEU A 724 -28.88 1.25 -5.64
CA LEU A 724 -28.06 1.18 -6.86
C LEU A 724 -28.77 1.78 -8.09
N LEU A 725 -30.10 1.69 -8.16
CA LEU A 725 -30.88 2.25 -9.26
C LEU A 725 -31.18 3.74 -9.07
N GLY A 726 -31.37 4.16 -7.81
CA GLY A 726 -31.88 5.50 -7.48
C GLY A 726 -33.25 5.78 -8.09
N TYR A 727 -33.74 7.01 -7.96
CA TYR A 727 -35.06 7.41 -8.47
C TYR A 727 -35.22 7.16 -9.97
N GLN A 728 -34.22 7.54 -10.76
CA GLN A 728 -34.27 7.42 -12.22
C GLN A 728 -34.31 5.95 -12.68
N GLY A 729 -33.54 5.07 -12.05
CA GLY A 729 -33.54 3.65 -12.34
C GLY A 729 -34.86 2.98 -11.92
N ILE A 730 -35.39 3.33 -10.74
CA ILE A 730 -36.69 2.80 -10.27
C ILE A 730 -37.81 3.23 -11.22
N ALA A 731 -37.83 4.49 -11.65
CA ALA A 731 -38.85 5.02 -12.55
C ALA A 731 -38.86 4.27 -13.89
N VAL A 732 -37.70 4.05 -14.53
CA VAL A 732 -37.65 3.31 -15.80
C VAL A 732 -38.05 1.85 -15.62
N VAL A 733 -37.64 1.19 -14.53
CA VAL A 733 -38.04 -0.19 -14.26
C VAL A 733 -39.56 -0.28 -14.07
N MET A 734 -40.17 0.64 -13.33
CA MET A 734 -41.63 0.68 -13.16
C MET A 734 -42.37 0.93 -14.48
N GLU A 735 -41.89 1.84 -15.34
CA GLU A 735 -42.48 2.09 -16.65
C GLU A 735 -42.36 0.87 -17.58
N GLU A 736 -41.22 0.20 -17.62
CA GLU A 736 -41.06 -1.01 -18.43
C GLU A 736 -41.90 -2.17 -17.88
N LEU A 737 -42.01 -2.34 -16.56
CA LEU A 737 -42.92 -3.32 -15.96
C LEU A 737 -44.38 -3.04 -16.32
N LEU A 738 -44.81 -1.76 -16.36
CA LEU A 738 -46.14 -1.40 -16.84
C LEU A 738 -46.36 -1.79 -18.31
N LYS A 739 -45.34 -1.67 -19.17
CA LYS A 739 -45.41 -2.13 -20.56
C LYS A 739 -45.51 -3.65 -20.65
N VAL A 740 -44.79 -4.40 -19.80
CA VAL A 740 -44.91 -5.86 -19.71
C VAL A 740 -46.33 -6.25 -19.28
N VAL A 741 -46.86 -5.63 -18.22
CA VAL A 741 -48.23 -5.87 -17.75
C VAL A 741 -49.26 -5.54 -18.83
N LYS A 742 -49.09 -4.42 -19.54
CA LYS A 742 -49.95 -4.05 -20.67
C LYS A 742 -49.91 -5.11 -21.77
N SER A 743 -48.71 -5.55 -22.16
CA SER A 743 -48.51 -6.57 -23.19
C SER A 743 -49.18 -7.89 -22.83
N LEU A 744 -49.02 -8.34 -21.59
CA LEU A 744 -49.66 -9.58 -21.10
C LEU A 744 -51.18 -9.45 -21.03
N LEU A 745 -51.69 -8.36 -20.44
CA LEU A 745 -53.14 -8.15 -20.28
C LEU A 745 -53.86 -7.98 -21.61
N GLN A 746 -53.31 -7.20 -22.54
CA GLN A 746 -53.92 -6.93 -23.85
C GLN A 746 -53.54 -7.96 -24.93
N GLY A 747 -52.58 -8.84 -24.66
CA GLY A 747 -52.13 -9.89 -25.55
C GLY A 747 -52.67 -11.25 -25.14
N THR A 748 -51.79 -12.06 -24.53
CA THR A 748 -52.08 -13.47 -24.21
C THR A 748 -53.22 -13.61 -23.20
N ILE A 749 -53.23 -12.87 -22.10
CA ILE A 749 -54.26 -13.02 -21.07
C ILE A 749 -55.64 -12.70 -21.65
N MET A 750 -55.81 -11.58 -22.36
CA MET A 750 -57.10 -11.24 -22.99
C MET A 750 -57.54 -12.29 -24.00
N GLN A 751 -56.63 -12.84 -24.80
CA GLN A 751 -56.95 -13.90 -25.74
C GLN A 751 -57.52 -15.13 -25.01
N TYR A 752 -56.85 -15.60 -23.95
CA TYR A 752 -57.32 -16.74 -23.16
C TYR A 752 -58.60 -16.41 -22.37
N VAL A 753 -58.78 -15.18 -21.90
CA VAL A 753 -60.03 -14.75 -21.25
C VAL A 753 -61.19 -14.82 -22.25
N LYS A 754 -61.02 -14.33 -23.49
CA LYS A 754 -62.04 -14.45 -24.55
C LYS A 754 -62.36 -15.92 -24.85
N THR A 755 -61.34 -16.76 -25.01
CA THR A 755 -61.51 -18.20 -25.26
C THR A 755 -62.24 -18.89 -24.10
N LEU A 756 -61.78 -18.71 -22.87
CA LEU A 756 -62.34 -19.36 -21.70
C LEU A 756 -63.74 -18.83 -21.35
N MET A 757 -64.06 -17.58 -21.69
CA MET A 757 -65.42 -17.04 -21.51
C MET A 757 -66.44 -17.70 -22.46
N GLU A 758 -66.02 -18.15 -23.65
CA GLU A 758 -66.87 -18.95 -24.54
C GLU A 758 -67.02 -20.40 -24.08
N VAL A 759 -65.98 -20.96 -23.44
CA VAL A 759 -66.01 -22.28 -22.79
C VAL A 759 -66.85 -22.27 -21.51
N MET A 760 -67.00 -21.11 -20.87
CA MET A 760 -67.75 -20.95 -19.63
C MET A 760 -69.25 -21.25 -19.85
N PRO A 761 -69.93 -21.96 -18.92
CA PRO A 761 -71.38 -22.14 -18.97
C PRO A 761 -72.09 -20.80 -19.05
N LYS A 762 -72.98 -20.62 -20.05
CA LYS A 762 -73.69 -19.35 -20.28
C LYS A 762 -74.43 -18.85 -19.03
N ILE A 763 -74.99 -19.77 -18.24
CA ILE A 763 -75.71 -19.50 -16.99
C ILE A 763 -75.29 -20.56 -15.96
N CYS A 764 -74.85 -20.13 -14.77
CA CYS A 764 -74.51 -21.01 -13.65
C CYS A 764 -75.14 -20.47 -12.36
N ARG A 765 -76.26 -21.09 -11.95
CA ARG A 765 -76.98 -20.73 -10.73
C ARG A 765 -76.26 -21.25 -9.49
N LEU A 766 -76.37 -20.52 -8.38
CA LEU A 766 -75.98 -21.02 -7.07
C LEU A 766 -77.11 -21.91 -6.52
N PRO A 767 -76.94 -23.23 -6.38
CA PRO A 767 -78.01 -24.10 -5.90
C PRO A 767 -78.38 -23.78 -4.45
N ARG A 768 -79.63 -24.00 -4.07
CA ARG A 768 -80.10 -23.68 -2.70
C ARG A 768 -79.52 -24.67 -1.67
N TYR A 769 -79.64 -24.31 -0.39
CA TYR A 769 -79.05 -25.08 0.72
C TYR A 769 -79.63 -26.49 0.84
N GLU A 770 -80.86 -26.71 0.36
CA GLU A 770 -81.56 -28.00 0.42
C GLU A 770 -80.91 -29.08 -0.45
N TYR A 771 -80.11 -28.70 -1.46
CA TYR A 771 -79.36 -29.64 -2.30
C TYR A 771 -78.20 -30.31 -1.54
N GLY A 772 -77.76 -29.72 -0.42
CA GLY A 772 -76.62 -30.20 0.37
C GLY A 772 -75.26 -29.94 -0.30
N SER A 773 -74.22 -29.78 0.51
CA SER A 773 -72.86 -29.49 0.05
C SER A 773 -72.25 -30.56 -0.88
N PRO A 774 -72.52 -31.88 -0.75
CA PRO A 774 -72.05 -32.87 -1.72
C PRO A 774 -72.68 -32.70 -3.11
N GLY A 775 -74.00 -32.46 -3.16
CA GLY A 775 -74.73 -32.23 -4.42
C GLY A 775 -74.33 -30.92 -5.10
N ILE A 776 -74.01 -29.88 -4.31
CA ILE A 776 -73.49 -28.61 -4.83
C ILE A 776 -72.08 -28.79 -5.41
N LEU A 777 -71.20 -29.56 -4.76
CA LEU A 777 -69.88 -29.88 -5.28
C LEU A 777 -69.97 -30.66 -6.60
N GLU A 778 -70.87 -31.65 -6.68
CA GLU A 778 -71.12 -32.40 -7.91
C GLU A 778 -71.64 -31.51 -9.04
N PHE A 779 -72.57 -30.61 -8.72
CA PHE A 779 -73.11 -29.62 -9.66
C PHE A 779 -72.01 -28.73 -10.26
N PHE A 780 -71.16 -28.13 -9.42
CA PHE A 780 -70.07 -27.29 -9.91
C PHE A 780 -69.03 -28.08 -10.70
N HIS A 781 -68.73 -29.32 -10.30
CA HIS A 781 -67.87 -30.20 -11.08
C HIS A 781 -68.42 -30.55 -12.47
N HIS A 782 -69.74 -30.58 -12.64
CA HIS A 782 -70.35 -30.80 -13.94
C HIS A 782 -70.36 -29.50 -14.78
N GLN A 783 -70.79 -28.39 -14.18
CA GLN A 783 -70.90 -27.10 -14.87
C GLN A 783 -69.54 -26.51 -15.28
N LEU A 784 -68.47 -26.79 -14.52
CA LEU A 784 -67.14 -26.23 -14.75
C LEU A 784 -66.15 -27.24 -15.35
N LYS A 785 -66.64 -28.39 -15.84
CA LYS A 785 -65.81 -29.49 -16.34
C LYS A 785 -64.80 -29.04 -17.39
N ASP A 786 -65.26 -28.26 -18.38
CA ASP A 786 -64.43 -27.84 -19.51
C ASP A 786 -63.34 -26.83 -19.09
N ILE A 787 -63.54 -26.10 -17.99
CA ILE A 787 -62.50 -25.25 -17.39
C ILE A 787 -61.51 -26.09 -16.57
N VAL A 788 -62.00 -27.09 -15.83
CA VAL A 788 -61.15 -28.00 -15.03
C VAL A 788 -60.21 -28.82 -15.92
N GLU A 789 -60.70 -29.29 -17.07
CA GLU A 789 -59.95 -30.14 -18.01
C GLU A 789 -59.11 -29.33 -19.03
N TYR A 790 -59.12 -27.99 -18.95
CA TYR A 790 -58.39 -27.15 -19.89
C TYR A 790 -56.87 -27.26 -19.70
N ALA A 791 -56.19 -27.90 -20.66
CA ALA A 791 -54.78 -28.30 -20.54
C ALA A 791 -53.82 -27.13 -20.29
N GLU A 792 -54.07 -25.97 -20.90
CA GLU A 792 -53.17 -24.81 -20.84
C GLU A 792 -53.53 -23.83 -19.70
N LEU A 793 -54.45 -24.21 -18.81
CA LEU A 793 -54.89 -23.34 -17.73
C LEU A 793 -53.74 -23.03 -16.76
N LYS A 794 -52.95 -24.04 -16.40
CA LYS A 794 -51.80 -23.87 -15.50
C LYS A 794 -50.58 -23.33 -16.24
N THR A 795 -50.21 -23.92 -17.39
CA THR A 795 -48.98 -23.61 -18.12
C THR A 795 -48.98 -22.25 -18.78
N VAL A 796 -50.15 -21.72 -19.18
CA VAL A 796 -50.24 -20.43 -19.87
C VAL A 796 -51.03 -19.41 -19.04
N CYS A 797 -52.25 -19.74 -18.62
CA CYS A 797 -53.10 -18.73 -17.94
C CYS A 797 -52.55 -18.35 -16.56
N PHE A 798 -52.28 -19.35 -15.70
CA PHE A 798 -51.76 -19.09 -14.36
C PHE A 798 -50.32 -18.55 -14.39
N GLN A 799 -49.51 -19.01 -15.34
CA GLN A 799 -48.16 -18.49 -15.58
C GLN A 799 -48.19 -16.99 -15.88
N ASN A 800 -48.96 -16.56 -16.90
CA ASN A 800 -49.03 -15.16 -17.30
C ASN A 800 -49.65 -14.27 -16.20
N LEU A 801 -50.66 -14.78 -15.49
CA LEU A 801 -51.23 -14.07 -14.34
C LEU A 801 -50.21 -13.94 -13.20
N ARG A 802 -49.39 -14.96 -12.93
CA ARG A 802 -48.31 -14.84 -11.94
C ARG A 802 -47.32 -13.76 -12.31
N GLU A 803 -46.90 -13.68 -13.58
CA GLU A 803 -45.97 -12.63 -14.05
C GLU A 803 -46.53 -11.23 -13.81
N VAL A 804 -47.81 -11.01 -14.14
CA VAL A 804 -48.50 -9.75 -13.83
C VAL A 804 -48.50 -9.48 -12.32
N GLY A 805 -48.81 -10.48 -11.50
CA GLY A 805 -48.84 -10.32 -10.05
C GLY A 805 -47.47 -10.01 -9.45
N ASN A 806 -46.42 -10.70 -9.90
CA ASN A 806 -45.05 -10.46 -9.49
C ASN A 806 -44.57 -9.06 -9.87
N ALA A 807 -44.96 -8.54 -11.04
CA ALA A 807 -44.63 -7.18 -11.47
C ALA A 807 -45.26 -6.11 -10.56
N ILE A 808 -46.54 -6.31 -10.20
CA ILE A 808 -47.27 -5.40 -9.30
C ILE A 808 -46.72 -5.47 -7.88
N LEU A 809 -46.43 -6.67 -7.39
CA LEU A 809 -45.78 -6.88 -6.10
C LEU A 809 -44.39 -6.24 -6.04
N PHE A 810 -43.60 -6.35 -7.11
CA PHE A 810 -42.29 -5.69 -7.19
C PHE A 810 -42.41 -4.17 -7.07
N CYS A 811 -43.39 -3.56 -7.74
CA CYS A 811 -43.64 -2.13 -7.65
C CYS A 811 -44.01 -1.71 -6.21
N LEU A 812 -44.92 -2.44 -5.57
CA LEU A 812 -45.33 -2.20 -4.18
C LEU A 812 -44.14 -2.30 -3.21
N LEU A 813 -43.36 -3.38 -3.30
CA LEU A 813 -42.24 -3.62 -2.39
C LEU A 813 -41.06 -2.67 -2.62
N SER A 814 -40.85 -2.23 -3.87
CA SER A 814 -39.85 -1.21 -4.21
C SER A 814 -40.22 0.15 -3.61
N GLU A 815 -41.48 0.57 -3.70
CA GLU A 815 -41.96 1.81 -3.06
C GLU A 815 -41.83 1.76 -1.53
N GLN A 816 -42.18 0.63 -0.91
CA GLN A 816 -41.99 0.44 0.53
C GLN A 816 -40.52 0.53 0.93
N SER A 817 -39.62 -0.09 0.16
CA SER A 817 -38.18 -0.06 0.44
C SER A 817 -37.60 1.34 0.25
N LEU A 818 -38.04 2.06 -0.79
CA LEU A 818 -37.66 3.45 -1.04
C LEU A 818 -38.13 4.36 0.10
N SER A 819 -39.37 4.19 0.58
CA SER A 819 -39.90 4.97 1.71
C SER A 819 -39.09 4.74 3.00
N GLN A 820 -38.65 3.50 3.25
CA GLN A 820 -37.78 3.17 4.39
C GLN A 820 -36.38 3.79 4.26
N GLU A 821 -35.87 3.91 3.04
CA GLU A 821 -34.58 4.55 2.79
C GLU A 821 -34.67 6.07 2.99
N GLU A 822 -35.67 6.70 2.38
CA GLU A 822 -35.89 8.14 2.48
C GLU A 822 -36.14 8.61 3.92
N VAL A 823 -36.91 7.86 4.72
CA VAL A 823 -37.13 8.24 6.12
C VAL A 823 -35.82 8.15 6.93
N CYS A 824 -34.95 7.19 6.62
CA CYS A 824 -33.62 7.14 7.23
C CYS A 824 -32.77 8.35 6.83
N ASP A 825 -32.81 8.78 5.57
CA ASP A 825 -32.12 9.98 5.12
C ASP A 825 -32.62 11.24 5.86
N LEU A 826 -33.95 11.39 5.96
CA LEU A 826 -34.58 12.51 6.67
C LEU A 826 -34.20 12.54 8.15
N LEU A 827 -34.09 11.39 8.80
CA LEU A 827 -33.64 11.32 10.20
C LEU A 827 -32.19 11.79 10.37
N HIS A 828 -31.30 11.51 9.41
CA HIS A 828 -29.93 12.01 9.44
C HIS A 828 -29.84 13.49 9.06
N ALA A 829 -30.73 13.98 8.20
CA ALA A 829 -30.81 15.37 7.79
C ALA A 829 -31.42 16.28 8.87
N ALA A 830 -32.32 15.76 9.70
CA ALA A 830 -33.11 16.52 10.68
C ALA A 830 -32.29 17.51 11.55
N PRO A 831 -31.12 17.15 12.13
CA PRO A 831 -30.33 18.09 12.93
C PRO A 831 -29.81 19.30 12.15
N PHE A 832 -29.55 19.12 10.85
CA PHE A 832 -29.00 20.16 9.96
C PHE A 832 -30.08 21.06 9.36
N GLN A 833 -31.33 20.59 9.38
CA GLN A 833 -32.53 21.29 8.88
C GLN A 833 -33.39 21.87 10.01
N ASN A 834 -32.85 21.92 11.24
CA ASN A 834 -33.53 22.44 12.43
C ASN A 834 -34.82 21.69 12.81
N ILE A 835 -34.88 20.38 12.54
CA ILE A 835 -35.99 19.51 12.93
C ILE A 835 -35.63 18.83 14.24
N LEU A 836 -36.39 19.13 15.30
CA LEU A 836 -36.15 18.60 16.65
C LEU A 836 -37.32 17.71 17.11
N PRO A 837 -37.03 16.57 17.77
CA PRO A 837 -38.08 15.73 18.34
C PRO A 837 -38.75 16.41 19.53
N ARG A 838 -39.99 16.01 19.83
CA ARG A 838 -40.73 16.50 20.99
C ARG A 838 -40.00 16.17 22.28
N VAL A 839 -39.64 17.19 23.06
CA VAL A 839 -38.91 17.05 24.32
C VAL A 839 -39.84 16.74 25.50
N HIS A 840 -39.39 15.93 26.45
CA HIS A 840 -40.09 15.69 27.71
C HIS A 840 -40.17 16.99 28.55
N VAL A 841 -41.37 17.34 29.02
CA VAL A 841 -41.66 18.57 29.78
C VAL A 841 -41.97 18.17 31.23
N LYS A 842 -41.21 18.69 32.19
CA LYS A 842 -41.45 18.45 33.62
C LYS A 842 -42.56 19.37 34.14
N GLU A 843 -43.16 19.03 35.28
CA GLU A 843 -44.18 19.85 35.93
C GLU A 843 -43.62 21.26 36.23
N GLY A 844 -44.32 22.30 35.77
CA GLY A 844 -43.88 23.70 35.82
C GLY A 844 -43.13 24.22 34.59
N GLU A 845 -42.81 23.38 33.60
CA GLU A 845 -42.21 23.81 32.32
C GLU A 845 -43.26 23.94 31.21
N ARG A 846 -43.04 24.85 30.24
CA ARG A 846 -43.85 24.96 29.01
C ARG A 846 -43.09 24.35 27.82
N LEU A 847 -43.77 23.57 26.99
CA LEU A 847 -43.20 22.93 25.80
C LEU A 847 -42.52 23.95 24.89
N ASP A 848 -43.21 25.06 24.58
CA ASP A 848 -42.70 26.09 23.66
C ASP A 848 -41.41 26.74 24.16
N ALA A 849 -41.35 27.03 25.47
CA ALA A 849 -40.16 27.63 26.08
C ALA A 849 -38.97 26.66 26.05
N LYS A 850 -39.22 25.36 26.22
CA LYS A 850 -38.19 24.33 26.21
C LYS A 850 -37.71 24.00 24.78
N MET A 851 -38.63 23.94 23.82
CA MET A 851 -38.32 23.77 22.40
C MET A 851 -37.46 24.92 21.87
N LYS A 852 -37.81 26.18 22.17
CA LYS A 852 -36.99 27.34 21.78
C LYS A 852 -35.58 27.33 22.39
N ARG A 853 -35.43 26.88 23.64
CA ARG A 853 -34.10 26.70 24.25
C ARG A 853 -33.29 25.61 23.55
N LEU A 854 -33.95 24.53 23.11
CA LEU A 854 -33.31 23.43 22.40
C LEU A 854 -32.92 23.83 20.97
N GLU A 855 -33.77 24.59 20.29
CA GLU A 855 -33.50 25.21 19.00
C GLU A 855 -32.28 26.15 19.08
N ALA A 856 -32.24 27.02 20.10
CA ALA A 856 -31.09 27.89 20.36
C ALA A 856 -29.78 27.08 20.57
N LYS A 857 -29.86 25.92 21.23
CA LYS A 857 -28.71 25.03 21.43
C LYS A 857 -28.18 24.44 20.11
N TYR A 858 -29.07 24.08 19.18
CA TYR A 858 -28.71 23.45 17.91
C TYR A 858 -28.60 24.41 16.73
N THR A 859 -28.83 25.71 16.93
CA THR A 859 -28.74 26.73 15.88
C THR A 859 -27.39 26.70 15.13
N ALA A 860 -26.30 26.33 15.81
CA ALA A 860 -24.98 26.20 15.19
C ALA A 860 -24.87 25.07 14.14
N LEU A 861 -25.76 24.08 14.17
CA LEU A 861 -25.81 22.98 13.20
C LEU A 861 -26.70 23.29 11.99
N HIS A 862 -27.51 24.35 12.05
CA HIS A 862 -28.44 24.68 10.99
C HIS A 862 -27.68 25.17 9.75
N MET A 863 -27.63 24.32 8.72
CA MET A 863 -26.67 24.45 7.62
C MET A 863 -26.92 25.68 6.74
N VAL A 864 -28.16 25.88 6.28
CA VAL A 864 -28.49 26.97 5.35
C VAL A 864 -28.22 28.34 5.97
N PRO A 865 -28.72 28.69 7.17
CA PRO A 865 -28.40 29.98 7.79
C PRO A 865 -26.92 30.17 8.11
N LEU A 866 -26.19 29.08 8.40
CA LEU A 866 -24.75 29.15 8.63
C LEU A 866 -24.00 29.54 7.35
N ILE A 867 -24.36 28.94 6.21
CA ILE A 867 -23.80 29.25 4.89
C ILE A 867 -24.26 30.63 4.41
N GLU A 868 -25.49 31.04 4.68
CA GLU A 868 -25.96 32.41 4.37
C GLU A 868 -25.17 33.48 5.12
N ARG A 869 -24.69 33.17 6.32
CA ARG A 869 -23.89 34.10 7.13
C ARG A 869 -22.42 34.14 6.74
N LEU A 870 -21.83 33.02 6.33
CA LEU A 870 -20.37 32.87 6.17
C LEU A 870 -19.92 32.53 4.75
N GLY A 871 -20.82 32.06 3.89
CA GLY A 871 -20.53 31.54 2.56
C GLY A 871 -20.66 32.57 1.44
N THR A 872 -20.22 32.17 0.25
CA THR A 872 -20.35 32.97 -0.97
C THR A 872 -21.76 32.84 -1.58
N PRO A 873 -22.18 33.77 -2.48
CA PRO A 873 -23.46 33.65 -3.18
C PRO A 873 -23.66 32.32 -3.91
N GLN A 874 -22.59 31.75 -4.51
CA GLN A 874 -22.65 30.44 -5.15
C GLN A 874 -22.90 29.32 -4.12
N GLN A 875 -22.22 29.34 -2.98
CA GLN A 875 -22.41 28.36 -1.92
C GLN A 875 -23.82 28.42 -1.33
N ILE A 876 -24.40 29.62 -1.20
CA ILE A 876 -25.78 29.82 -0.72
C ILE A 876 -26.77 29.19 -1.69
N ALA A 877 -26.63 29.45 -3.00
CA ALA A 877 -27.50 28.86 -4.01
C ALA A 877 -27.46 27.33 -3.98
N ILE A 878 -26.24 26.75 -3.97
CA ILE A 878 -26.02 25.30 -3.90
C ILE A 878 -26.60 24.71 -2.60
N ALA A 879 -26.39 25.38 -1.46
CA ALA A 879 -26.90 24.91 -0.18
C ALA A 879 -28.43 24.90 -0.11
N ARG A 880 -29.09 25.92 -0.69
CA ARG A 880 -30.55 25.98 -0.76
C ARG A 880 -31.13 24.89 -1.67
N GLU A 881 -30.50 24.64 -2.82
CA GLU A 881 -30.89 23.54 -3.70
C GLU A 881 -30.68 22.17 -3.05
N GLY A 882 -29.52 21.97 -2.41
CA GLY A 882 -29.21 20.73 -1.68
C GLY A 882 -30.17 20.47 -0.52
N ASP A 883 -30.51 21.51 0.25
CA ASP A 883 -31.51 21.42 1.32
C ASP A 883 -32.90 21.04 0.79
N LEU A 884 -33.30 21.62 -0.35
CA LEU A 884 -34.57 21.32 -1.01
C LEU A 884 -34.65 19.84 -1.41
N LEU A 885 -33.63 19.33 -2.10
CA LEU A 885 -33.55 17.92 -2.52
C LEU A 885 -33.48 16.94 -1.33
N THR A 886 -33.00 17.40 -0.18
CA THR A 886 -32.88 16.58 1.03
C THR A 886 -34.22 16.47 1.77
N LYS A 887 -34.99 17.57 1.88
CA LYS A 887 -36.27 17.56 2.60
C LYS A 887 -37.46 17.07 1.77
N GLU A 888 -37.41 17.25 0.44
CA GLU A 888 -38.48 16.80 -0.45
C GLU A 888 -38.22 15.37 -0.92
N ARG A 889 -38.86 14.41 -0.23
CA ARG A 889 -38.79 12.97 -0.53
C ARG A 889 -40.19 12.42 -0.79
N LEU A 890 -40.31 11.27 -1.48
CA LEU A 890 -41.63 10.71 -1.83
C LEU A 890 -42.45 10.38 -0.57
N CYS A 891 -41.82 9.83 0.46
CA CYS A 891 -42.46 9.48 1.72
C CYS A 891 -43.09 10.67 2.49
N CYS A 892 -42.83 11.92 2.09
CA CYS A 892 -43.42 13.11 2.70
C CYS A 892 -44.90 13.33 2.33
N GLY A 893 -45.43 12.62 1.32
CA GLY A 893 -46.85 12.73 0.95
C GLY A 893 -47.24 12.20 -0.44
N LEU A 894 -46.34 11.51 -1.14
CA LEU A 894 -46.59 10.96 -2.47
C LEU A 894 -46.58 9.43 -2.42
N SER A 895 -47.41 8.79 -3.25
CA SER A 895 -47.44 7.34 -3.44
C SER A 895 -47.47 6.97 -4.92
N MET A 896 -46.68 5.97 -5.31
CA MET A 896 -46.56 5.52 -6.71
C MET A 896 -47.54 4.40 -7.04
N PHE A 897 -47.83 3.52 -6.08
CA PHE A 897 -48.65 2.32 -6.29
C PHE A 897 -50.07 2.64 -6.76
N GLU A 898 -50.68 3.71 -6.26
CA GLU A 898 -51.98 4.20 -6.71
C GLU A 898 -51.97 4.59 -8.20
N VAL A 899 -50.91 5.28 -8.65
CA VAL A 899 -50.73 5.69 -10.05
C VAL A 899 -50.56 4.45 -10.94
N ILE A 900 -49.79 3.47 -10.49
CA ILE A 900 -49.56 2.20 -11.20
C ILE A 900 -50.90 1.48 -11.41
N LEU A 901 -51.68 1.28 -10.34
CA LEU A 901 -52.99 0.64 -10.41
C LEU A 901 -53.97 1.39 -11.34
N THR A 902 -53.96 2.72 -11.27
CA THR A 902 -54.80 3.58 -12.12
C THR A 902 -54.45 3.43 -13.60
N ARG A 903 -53.17 3.34 -13.95
CA ARG A 903 -52.72 3.10 -15.33
C ARG A 903 -53.07 1.69 -15.81
N VAL A 904 -52.92 0.68 -14.95
CA VAL A 904 -53.29 -0.71 -15.27
C VAL A 904 -54.80 -0.84 -15.54
N ARG A 905 -55.65 -0.07 -14.83
CA ARG A 905 -57.09 -0.02 -15.11
C ARG A 905 -57.38 0.40 -16.56
N GLY A 906 -56.61 1.34 -17.11
CA GLY A 906 -56.70 1.77 -18.51
C GLY A 906 -56.22 0.72 -19.53
N PHE A 907 -55.68 -0.43 -19.09
CA PHE A 907 -55.35 -1.54 -19.99
C PHE A 907 -56.54 -2.49 -20.18
N LEU A 908 -57.60 -2.37 -19.37
CA LEU A 908 -58.77 -3.26 -19.31
C LEU A 908 -60.02 -2.67 -19.99
N ASP A 909 -59.85 -2.02 -21.14
CA ASP A 909 -60.95 -1.34 -21.85
C ASP A 909 -61.80 -2.28 -22.72
N ASP A 910 -61.28 -3.46 -23.08
CA ASP A 910 -62.00 -4.42 -23.91
C ASP A 910 -63.33 -4.86 -23.25
N PRO A 911 -64.43 -4.95 -24.01
CA PRO A 911 -65.74 -5.29 -23.45
C PRO A 911 -65.79 -6.67 -22.79
N VAL A 912 -64.90 -7.61 -23.14
CA VAL A 912 -64.86 -8.96 -22.55
C VAL A 912 -64.70 -8.92 -21.02
N TRP A 913 -64.04 -7.90 -20.48
CA TRP A 913 -63.78 -7.78 -19.04
C TRP A 913 -65.04 -7.50 -18.22
N ARG A 914 -65.96 -6.68 -18.77
CA ARG A 914 -67.19 -6.22 -18.09
C ARG A 914 -68.45 -6.95 -18.57
N GLY A 915 -68.42 -7.55 -19.75
CA GLY A 915 -69.57 -8.19 -20.35
C GLY A 915 -70.64 -7.20 -20.84
N PRO A 916 -71.77 -7.70 -21.37
CA PRO A 916 -72.91 -6.88 -21.80
C PRO A 916 -73.64 -6.24 -20.61
N LEU A 917 -74.63 -5.38 -20.88
CA LEU A 917 -75.50 -4.84 -19.84
C LEU A 917 -76.40 -5.93 -19.22
N PRO A 918 -76.70 -5.87 -17.91
CA PRO A 918 -77.49 -6.89 -17.23
C PRO A 918 -78.97 -6.85 -17.61
N SER A 919 -79.57 -8.03 -17.79
CA SER A 919 -80.97 -8.22 -18.21
C SER A 919 -81.97 -7.57 -17.24
N ASN A 920 -81.66 -7.56 -15.93
CA ASN A 920 -82.49 -6.97 -14.89
C ASN A 920 -82.25 -5.45 -14.71
N GLY A 921 -81.36 -4.84 -15.50
CA GLY A 921 -81.00 -3.43 -15.39
C GLY A 921 -80.17 -3.05 -14.16
N VAL A 922 -79.77 -4.01 -13.32
CA VAL A 922 -79.03 -3.79 -12.06
C VAL A 922 -77.65 -4.44 -12.11
N MET A 923 -77.58 -5.78 -12.15
CA MET A 923 -76.34 -6.57 -12.16
C MET A 923 -76.58 -7.98 -12.69
N HIS A 924 -75.56 -8.60 -13.27
CA HIS A 924 -75.60 -10.02 -13.63
C HIS A 924 -75.64 -10.88 -12.37
N VAL A 925 -76.47 -11.92 -12.38
CA VAL A 925 -76.64 -12.80 -11.21
C VAL A 925 -76.33 -14.24 -11.58
N ASP A 926 -76.97 -14.81 -12.60
CA ASP A 926 -76.71 -16.20 -12.99
C ASP A 926 -75.79 -16.29 -14.21
N GLU A 927 -75.69 -15.21 -14.98
CA GLU A 927 -74.91 -15.10 -16.21
C GLU A 927 -73.40 -15.09 -15.94
N CYS A 928 -72.65 -15.91 -16.68
CA CYS A 928 -71.19 -15.99 -16.58
C CYS A 928 -70.51 -15.17 -17.68
N VAL A 929 -70.70 -13.85 -17.65
CA VAL A 929 -70.23 -12.92 -18.71
C VAL A 929 -69.23 -11.88 -18.22
N GLU A 930 -68.96 -11.83 -16.91
CA GLU A 930 -67.99 -10.91 -16.29
C GLU A 930 -66.70 -11.65 -15.89
N PHE A 931 -65.55 -10.99 -15.90
CA PHE A 931 -64.27 -11.61 -15.56
C PHE A 931 -64.27 -12.32 -14.20
N HIS A 932 -64.87 -11.73 -13.16
CA HIS A 932 -64.91 -12.37 -11.83
C HIS A 932 -65.59 -13.74 -11.82
N ARG A 933 -66.53 -14.01 -12.76
CA ARG A 933 -67.15 -15.34 -12.92
C ARG A 933 -66.17 -16.36 -13.47
N LEU A 934 -65.35 -15.97 -14.44
CA LEU A 934 -64.25 -16.79 -14.94
C LEU A 934 -63.21 -17.03 -13.83
N TRP A 935 -62.88 -16.00 -13.03
CA TRP A 935 -62.00 -16.16 -11.88
C TRP A 935 -62.58 -17.11 -10.83
N SER A 936 -63.90 -17.08 -10.57
CA SER A 936 -64.56 -18.06 -9.70
C SER A 936 -64.42 -19.51 -10.21
N ALA A 937 -64.43 -19.71 -11.53
CA ALA A 937 -64.15 -21.02 -12.12
C ALA A 937 -62.68 -21.44 -11.94
N MET A 938 -61.74 -20.53 -12.19
CA MET A 938 -60.32 -20.76 -11.93
C MET A 938 -60.06 -21.05 -10.44
N GLN A 939 -60.76 -20.34 -9.54
CA GLN A 939 -60.72 -20.57 -8.10
C GLN A 939 -61.23 -21.93 -7.72
N PHE A 940 -62.32 -22.38 -8.34
CA PHE A 940 -62.77 -23.75 -8.16
C PHE A 940 -61.67 -24.74 -8.53
N VAL A 941 -61.00 -24.57 -9.68
CA VAL A 941 -59.90 -25.47 -10.13
C VAL A 941 -58.74 -25.51 -9.12
N TYR A 942 -58.23 -24.36 -8.69
CA TYR A 942 -57.04 -24.34 -7.82
C TYR A 942 -57.33 -24.68 -6.34
N CYS A 943 -58.61 -24.67 -5.94
CA CYS A 943 -59.04 -25.17 -4.65
C CYS A 943 -59.11 -26.70 -4.59
N ILE A 944 -59.27 -27.40 -5.73
CA ILE A 944 -59.32 -28.86 -5.79
C ILE A 944 -58.05 -29.45 -5.14
N PRO A 945 -58.16 -30.31 -4.11
CA PRO A 945 -57.03 -30.98 -3.50
C PRO A 945 -56.35 -31.92 -4.51
N VAL A 946 -55.03 -31.82 -4.61
CA VAL A 946 -54.18 -32.72 -5.42
C VAL A 946 -53.60 -33.86 -4.57
N GLY A 947 -53.00 -34.86 -5.20
CA GLY A 947 -52.35 -35.98 -4.51
C GLY A 947 -51.23 -35.53 -3.56
N ALA A 948 -50.90 -36.36 -2.56
CA ALA A 948 -49.89 -36.01 -1.55
C ALA A 948 -48.47 -35.77 -2.12
N HIS A 949 -48.19 -36.26 -3.33
CA HIS A 949 -46.92 -36.10 -4.05
C HIS A 949 -47.02 -35.17 -5.26
N GLU A 950 -48.16 -34.50 -5.45
CA GLU A 950 -48.36 -33.52 -6.51
C GLU A 950 -48.19 -32.10 -5.99
N PHE A 951 -47.64 -31.22 -6.81
CA PHE A 951 -47.41 -29.83 -6.43
C PHE A 951 -48.71 -29.04 -6.47
N THR A 952 -48.93 -28.21 -5.44
CA THR A 952 -50.10 -27.34 -5.35
C THR A 952 -49.92 -26.04 -6.15
N VAL A 953 -51.00 -25.31 -6.39
CA VAL A 953 -50.94 -24.01 -7.11
C VAL A 953 -50.04 -23.02 -6.38
N GLU A 954 -50.11 -22.99 -5.05
CA GLU A 954 -49.34 -22.07 -4.21
C GLU A 954 -47.84 -22.41 -4.19
N GLN A 955 -47.47 -23.68 -4.43
CA GLN A 955 -46.07 -24.08 -4.63
C GLN A 955 -45.54 -23.70 -6.01
N CYS A 956 -46.40 -23.72 -7.04
CA CYS A 956 -46.00 -23.46 -8.43
C CYS A 956 -46.01 -21.96 -8.79
N PHE A 957 -46.95 -21.19 -8.24
CA PHE A 957 -47.16 -19.79 -8.63
C PHE A 957 -47.12 -18.81 -7.44
N GLY A 958 -47.18 -19.30 -6.21
CA GLY A 958 -47.25 -18.45 -5.02
C GLY A 958 -48.45 -17.49 -5.03
N ASP A 959 -48.33 -16.43 -4.25
CA ASP A 959 -49.39 -15.45 -4.08
C ASP A 959 -49.54 -14.52 -5.30
N GLY A 960 -48.52 -14.44 -6.18
CA GLY A 960 -48.53 -13.58 -7.37
C GLY A 960 -49.74 -13.85 -8.28
N LEU A 961 -50.11 -15.11 -8.47
CA LEU A 961 -51.31 -15.49 -9.22
C LEU A 961 -52.58 -14.80 -8.69
N HIS A 962 -52.76 -14.83 -7.36
CA HIS A 962 -53.93 -14.26 -6.69
C HIS A 962 -53.88 -12.73 -6.71
N TRP A 963 -52.70 -12.13 -6.58
CA TRP A 963 -52.52 -10.67 -6.71
C TRP A 963 -53.00 -10.17 -8.08
N ALA A 964 -52.68 -10.85 -9.17
CA ALA A 964 -53.16 -10.46 -10.49
C ALA A 964 -54.68 -10.62 -10.66
N GLY A 965 -55.23 -11.78 -10.28
CA GLY A 965 -56.67 -12.04 -10.38
C GLY A 965 -57.50 -11.06 -9.55
N CYS A 966 -57.13 -10.86 -8.29
CA CYS A 966 -57.76 -9.88 -7.40
C CYS A 966 -57.58 -8.44 -7.89
N MET A 967 -56.41 -8.09 -8.45
CA MET A 967 -56.20 -6.76 -9.03
C MET A 967 -57.18 -6.49 -10.17
N ILE A 968 -57.32 -7.40 -11.13
CA ILE A 968 -58.25 -7.23 -12.26
C ILE A 968 -59.69 -7.06 -11.73
N ILE A 969 -60.12 -7.90 -10.78
CA ILE A 969 -61.47 -7.82 -10.17
C ILE A 969 -61.69 -6.47 -9.46
N ALA A 970 -60.69 -5.99 -8.71
CA ALA A 970 -60.77 -4.72 -7.99
C ALA A 970 -60.84 -3.52 -8.96
N LEU A 971 -59.98 -3.49 -9.98
CA LEU A 971 -59.93 -2.40 -10.96
C LEU A 971 -61.18 -2.33 -11.84
N LEU A 972 -61.85 -3.46 -12.08
CA LEU A 972 -63.15 -3.52 -12.78
C LEU A 972 -64.35 -3.21 -11.87
N GLY A 973 -64.14 -3.01 -10.56
CA GLY A 973 -65.23 -2.78 -9.60
C GLY A 973 -66.14 -4.01 -9.40
N GLN A 974 -65.61 -5.21 -9.62
CA GLN A 974 -66.38 -6.47 -9.59
C GLN A 974 -66.31 -7.20 -8.24
N GLN A 975 -65.44 -6.79 -7.31
CA GLN A 975 -65.20 -7.49 -6.04
C GLN A 975 -66.47 -7.78 -5.24
N ARG A 976 -67.36 -6.79 -5.05
CA ARG A 976 -68.60 -6.98 -4.28
C ARG A 976 -69.51 -8.06 -4.88
N ARG A 977 -69.53 -8.17 -6.22
CA ARG A 977 -70.29 -9.21 -6.92
C ARG A 977 -69.61 -10.57 -6.79
N PHE A 978 -68.29 -10.61 -6.91
CA PHE A 978 -67.48 -11.80 -6.68
C PHE A 978 -67.72 -12.40 -5.27
N ASP A 979 -67.65 -11.58 -4.22
CA ASP A 979 -67.84 -12.03 -2.83
C ASP A 979 -69.22 -12.68 -2.58
N ILE A 980 -70.24 -12.26 -3.34
CA ILE A 980 -71.60 -12.79 -3.26
C ILE A 980 -71.77 -14.04 -4.14
N LEU A 981 -71.22 -14.00 -5.35
CA LEU A 981 -71.55 -14.93 -6.43
C LEU A 981 -70.52 -16.05 -6.66
N ASP A 982 -69.38 -16.03 -5.97
CA ASP A 982 -68.33 -17.03 -6.13
C ASP A 982 -68.80 -18.46 -5.78
N PHE A 983 -68.48 -19.41 -6.68
CA PHE A 983 -68.91 -20.81 -6.55
C PHE A 983 -68.32 -21.48 -5.31
N SER A 984 -67.03 -21.25 -5.05
CA SER A 984 -66.30 -21.84 -3.93
C SER A 984 -66.78 -21.25 -2.60
N TYR A 985 -67.02 -19.95 -2.52
CA TYR A 985 -67.54 -19.29 -1.32
C TYR A 985 -68.95 -19.78 -0.99
N HIS A 986 -69.78 -20.02 -2.00
CA HIS A 986 -71.10 -20.63 -1.81
C HIS A 986 -71.01 -22.06 -1.28
N LEU A 987 -70.16 -22.90 -1.88
CA LEU A 987 -69.93 -24.27 -1.41
C LEU A 987 -69.46 -24.30 0.06
N LEU A 988 -68.51 -23.44 0.43
CA LEU A 988 -68.05 -23.29 1.82
C LEU A 988 -69.18 -22.88 2.76
N LYS A 989 -70.05 -21.97 2.33
CA LYS A 989 -71.17 -21.46 3.14
C LYS A 989 -72.21 -22.56 3.42
N VAL A 990 -72.52 -23.40 2.42
CA VAL A 990 -73.45 -24.53 2.58
C VAL A 990 -72.81 -25.67 3.38
N GLN A 991 -71.55 -26.01 3.14
CA GLN A 991 -70.85 -27.05 3.90
C GLN A 991 -70.72 -26.69 5.39
N LYS A 992 -70.49 -25.41 5.72
CA LYS A 992 -70.51 -24.93 7.11
C LYS A 992 -71.89 -25.06 7.77
N HIS A 993 -72.96 -25.00 6.98
CA HIS A 993 -74.33 -25.12 7.48
C HIS A 993 -74.73 -26.58 7.70
N ASP A 994 -74.42 -27.48 6.77
CA ASP A 994 -74.85 -28.89 6.83
C ASP A 994 -73.82 -29.84 7.46
N GLY A 995 -72.55 -29.45 7.55
CA GLY A 995 -71.48 -30.22 8.18
C GLY A 995 -71.10 -31.51 7.46
N LYS A 996 -71.54 -31.74 6.22
CA LYS A 996 -71.29 -32.99 5.50
C LYS A 996 -69.84 -33.12 5.02
N ASP A 997 -69.36 -34.36 4.92
CA ASP A 997 -68.03 -34.71 4.40
C ASP A 997 -68.12 -35.99 3.58
N GLU A 998 -68.11 -35.85 2.25
CA GLU A 998 -68.18 -36.94 1.29
C GLU A 998 -67.08 -36.78 0.24
N ILE A 999 -66.73 -37.86 -0.45
CA ILE A 999 -65.77 -37.83 -1.57
C ILE A 999 -66.57 -37.81 -2.88
N ILE A 1000 -66.57 -36.67 -3.56
CA ILE A 1000 -67.33 -36.46 -4.79
C ILE A 1000 -66.36 -36.32 -5.95
N LYS A 1001 -66.45 -37.19 -6.97
CA LYS A 1001 -65.51 -37.25 -8.11
C LYS A 1001 -64.02 -37.19 -7.69
N SER A 1002 -63.65 -38.01 -6.71
CA SER A 1002 -62.29 -38.06 -6.12
C SER A 1002 -61.86 -36.81 -5.36
N VAL A 1003 -62.77 -35.87 -5.10
CA VAL A 1003 -62.51 -34.66 -4.30
C VAL A 1003 -63.09 -34.83 -2.89
N PRO A 1004 -62.25 -34.90 -1.85
CA PRO A 1004 -62.72 -34.91 -0.47
C PRO A 1004 -63.28 -33.53 -0.09
N LEU A 1005 -64.59 -33.48 0.15
CA LEU A 1005 -65.34 -32.24 0.38
C LEU A 1005 -64.75 -31.42 1.55
N LYS A 1006 -64.39 -32.06 2.67
CA LYS A 1006 -63.79 -31.34 3.80
C LYS A 1006 -62.47 -30.65 3.46
N LYS A 1007 -61.56 -31.34 2.76
CA LYS A 1007 -60.28 -30.74 2.34
C LYS A 1007 -60.47 -29.63 1.30
N MET A 1008 -61.44 -29.78 0.41
CA MET A 1008 -61.81 -28.75 -0.57
C MET A 1008 -62.24 -27.46 0.13
N VAL A 1009 -63.20 -27.53 1.06
CA VAL A 1009 -63.69 -26.32 1.76
C VAL A 1009 -62.64 -25.70 2.69
N ASP A 1010 -61.76 -26.50 3.28
CA ASP A 1010 -60.64 -26.00 4.07
C ASP A 1010 -59.64 -25.22 3.18
N ARG A 1011 -59.34 -25.70 1.97
CA ARG A 1011 -58.54 -24.95 0.98
C ARG A 1011 -59.25 -23.68 0.52
N ILE A 1012 -60.55 -23.75 0.21
CA ILE A 1012 -61.36 -22.57 -0.16
C ILE A 1012 -61.26 -21.50 0.93
N ARG A 1013 -61.37 -21.88 2.21
CA ARG A 1013 -61.27 -20.92 3.31
C ARG A 1013 -59.91 -20.23 3.35
N ARG A 1014 -58.81 -20.92 3.03
CA ARG A 1014 -57.47 -20.31 2.97
C ARG A 1014 -57.38 -19.27 1.87
N PHE A 1015 -57.80 -19.61 0.65
CA PHE A 1015 -57.82 -18.65 -0.47
C PHE A 1015 -58.79 -17.50 -0.25
N GLN A 1016 -59.93 -17.73 0.41
CA GLN A 1016 -60.85 -16.67 0.80
C GLN A 1016 -60.17 -15.65 1.73
N VAL A 1017 -59.38 -16.09 2.70
CA VAL A 1017 -58.63 -15.19 3.59
C VAL A 1017 -57.58 -14.41 2.80
N LEU A 1018 -56.82 -15.09 1.93
CA LEU A 1018 -55.81 -14.46 1.07
C LEU A 1018 -56.42 -13.40 0.14
N ASN A 1019 -57.50 -13.74 -0.58
CA ASN A 1019 -58.18 -12.80 -1.47
C ASN A 1019 -58.69 -11.57 -0.72
N ASN A 1020 -59.29 -11.77 0.47
CA ASN A 1020 -59.80 -10.66 1.28
C ASN A 1020 -58.68 -9.72 1.73
N GLU A 1021 -57.51 -10.27 2.09
CA GLU A 1021 -56.33 -9.47 2.43
C GLU A 1021 -55.85 -8.65 1.22
N ILE A 1022 -55.70 -9.29 0.06
CA ILE A 1022 -55.27 -8.61 -1.17
C ILE A 1022 -56.27 -7.51 -1.56
N PHE A 1023 -57.57 -7.81 -1.56
CA PHE A 1023 -58.60 -6.82 -1.84
C PHE A 1023 -58.59 -5.65 -0.85
N ALA A 1024 -58.37 -5.92 0.45
CA ALA A 1024 -58.27 -4.85 1.44
C ALA A 1024 -57.08 -3.93 1.15
N ILE A 1025 -55.93 -4.48 0.76
CA ILE A 1025 -54.74 -3.70 0.40
C ILE A 1025 -54.98 -2.89 -0.87
N LEU A 1026 -55.46 -3.51 -1.95
CA LEU A 1026 -55.72 -2.83 -3.23
C LEU A 1026 -56.72 -1.67 -3.06
N ASN A 1027 -57.84 -1.91 -2.35
CA ASN A 1027 -58.83 -0.87 -2.09
C ASN A 1027 -58.31 0.24 -1.19
N LYS A 1028 -57.36 -0.05 -0.29
CA LYS A 1028 -56.75 0.99 0.55
C LYS A 1028 -55.95 1.98 -0.29
N TYR A 1029 -55.17 1.49 -1.26
CA TYR A 1029 -54.38 2.33 -2.16
C TYR A 1029 -55.20 2.98 -3.28
N MET A 1030 -56.36 2.42 -3.64
CA MET A 1030 -57.26 3.05 -4.64
C MET A 1030 -58.12 4.19 -4.08
N LYS A 1031 -58.14 4.39 -2.74
CA LYS A 1031 -58.98 5.39 -2.04
C LYS A 1031 -58.20 6.63 -1.58
N SER A 1032 -56.88 6.67 -1.72
CA SER A 1032 -56.03 7.74 -1.20
C SER A 1032 -56.13 9.06 -1.99
N GLY A 1033 -56.75 9.07 -3.17
CA GLY A 1033 -56.98 10.26 -4.00
C GLY A 1033 -58.34 10.97 -3.83
N ASP A 1034 -59.29 10.43 -3.07
CA ASP A 1034 -60.58 11.09 -2.84
C ASP A 1034 -60.44 12.17 -1.74
N GLY A 1035 -59.85 13.31 -2.10
CA GLY A 1035 -59.90 14.52 -1.27
C GLY A 1035 -61.35 14.96 -1.04
N GLU A 1036 -61.62 15.60 0.10
CA GLU A 1036 -62.93 16.06 0.61
C GLU A 1036 -63.75 17.01 -0.31
N ASN A 1037 -63.33 17.24 -1.56
CA ASN A 1037 -63.94 18.17 -2.52
C ASN A 1037 -64.42 17.54 -3.85
N MET A 1038 -64.59 16.21 -3.94
CA MET A 1038 -65.30 15.61 -5.08
C MET A 1038 -66.83 15.73 -4.89
N PRO A 1039 -67.61 16.17 -5.90
CA PRO A 1039 -69.06 16.12 -5.84
C PRO A 1039 -69.49 14.67 -5.64
N VAL A 1040 -70.46 14.42 -4.75
CA VAL A 1040 -71.02 13.11 -4.43
C VAL A 1040 -71.09 12.23 -5.69
N GLU A 1041 -70.29 11.15 -5.74
CA GLU A 1041 -70.26 10.24 -6.90
C GLU A 1041 -71.70 9.86 -7.29
N HIS A 1042 -72.04 10.05 -8.56
CA HIS A 1042 -73.40 9.82 -9.06
C HIS A 1042 -73.74 8.33 -8.99
N VAL A 1043 -74.56 7.93 -8.01
CA VAL A 1043 -75.10 6.58 -7.90
C VAL A 1043 -76.30 6.43 -8.84
N ARG A 1044 -76.35 5.34 -9.62
CA ARG A 1044 -77.48 5.04 -10.51
C ARG A 1044 -78.78 4.88 -9.69
N CYS A 1045 -79.74 5.78 -9.88
CA CYS A 1045 -81.06 5.72 -9.27
C CYS A 1045 -82.03 4.83 -10.07
N PHE A 1046 -82.97 4.20 -9.36
CA PHE A 1046 -84.08 3.46 -9.97
C PHE A 1046 -85.37 4.25 -9.79
N GLN A 1047 -86.21 4.26 -10.83
CA GLN A 1047 -87.50 4.93 -10.76
C GLN A 1047 -88.46 4.14 -9.86
N PRO A 1048 -89.21 4.79 -8.95
CA PRO A 1048 -90.29 4.11 -8.24
C PRO A 1048 -91.36 3.63 -9.25
N PRO A 1049 -92.19 2.63 -8.89
CA PRO A 1049 -93.30 2.21 -9.74
C PRO A 1049 -94.20 3.41 -10.05
N ILE A 1050 -94.24 3.83 -11.31
CA ILE A 1050 -95.05 4.96 -11.76
C ILE A 1050 -96.49 4.51 -12.00
N HIS A 1051 -97.44 5.22 -11.41
CA HIS A 1051 -98.86 4.95 -11.63
C HIS A 1051 -99.22 5.27 -13.08
N GLN A 1052 -99.97 4.39 -13.77
CA GLN A 1052 -100.28 4.54 -15.21
C GLN A 1052 -100.92 5.88 -15.58
N SER A 1053 -101.59 6.54 -14.62
CA SER A 1053 -102.22 7.87 -14.83
C SER A 1053 -101.23 9.03 -15.01
N LEU A 1054 -99.95 8.85 -14.68
CA LEU A 1054 -98.89 9.87 -14.78
C LEU A 1054 -97.85 9.53 -15.86
N ALA A 1055 -97.92 8.33 -16.46
CA ALA A 1055 -96.94 7.83 -17.42
C ALA A 1055 -97.27 8.22 -18.88
N SER A 1056 -98.43 8.84 -19.13
CA SER A 1056 -98.93 9.24 -20.45
C SER A 1056 -99.11 10.76 -20.60
N SER A 1057 -98.62 11.55 -19.64
CA SER A 1057 -98.57 13.01 -19.66
C SER A 1057 -97.17 13.53 -19.91
#